data_AF-A0A7C5EQH4-F1
#
_entry.id   AF-A0A7C5EQH4-F1
#
_cell.length_a   1.000
_cell.length_b   1.000
_cell.length_c   1.000
_cell.angle_alpha   90.00
_cell.angle_beta   90.00
_cell.angle_gamma   90.00
#
_symmetry.space_group_name_H-M   'P 1'
#
loop_
_entity.id
_entity.type
_entity.pdbx_description
1 polymer ?
#
loop_
_entity_poly.entity_id
_entity_poly.type
_entity_poly.pdbx_seq_one_letter_code
_entity_poly.pdbx_strand_id
1 'polypeptide(L)'
;MSRHGLLAGLLLVAVLAAPALLLSPQPPVEAVASPESVLPQERPPQAPPKDPPSILHIYTVATGGSIQRALDELGYTYSLYGGIDWTGIDFTPYDIVLIGVDGGAVEEASLAKIRSDVIDAGKRAIFFGGTCYQPFALGVDEYLVPNDTNNYCWALPASPHWTVVNSNHPLATGLPATYNFVNPSASYYQLRATDPTLEVVAENGDGHAAFFYKGHTFPLPGGTGSLSGGDLIWFINSPFQNYWQNEADFALLKQVVQNALTYEPAGLGAIHGHVYDAYSQTPLAQALVTAIHEQGARFDDTTDATGYYTLTAAWGTYTVTAAHPHYTTGITTAVQVVTGSATLVDFLLTPRGRLFGYVTDADNGFPLRATIVADNGMAVTSDPSSGYYEIYLDGGSYVVTATAPHYAPQSVLVTLAPGTTTHQDFALLRAVSWIPSPLHVTLDWQATSEVEATLINRGTEPYDFVLAEVPGGMVPAVGWAARGSPAPSTEEKGKEGTGSRVFPSGSGGPDPFGYIFVDSQEPGGPEFEWIEIAPPAGGNGTPLGLHGFDDTYYWPLELSFSFPFYGSRYNELAIATNGTLYFINGYIGYANQPIPGDSGYGINTFIAHWWDDLYISPGEVYYRDDGNRLIVEFYRVSGCCATPDSATWEVILYPDGSILFQYLDTDLNAPAYDHGAGATVGIQGDTATGLQYGYNAPVLSDGLAICFLYPGSLGCGYGDVPWLAEDPISGTVPAGSALHPTVYFSATVAAGCRQPGDYYAGLKMRGDPSVYVPVTLTVLPAANMGNVVGTITDRCTGAPVRATVHIAGGEPITQTVSDPASGRYTAWLFAGTYAFSFQADGYLGQETTLEVPAGQVVVYDVQLVPDRPCLEVDPTSLQAWLTAADEQTQTLTLVNRGGQPLVFQITEQEGEWIGRSPGHAGWIASGQGTPSSGIPQADIPWLSEEPMSGTVPAGEVFQVEVAFHGLLTMSLGVYTAGLRVAGNDPVVGYIVVPAVLHIVEAYQAPTAGFVSDSPVVAGQPMHFTNTTVPGIPPETWYTWQFGDGFGSGETNPTHWYAGWGTFTVTLEACNARLCDRYAAAVWVLPHRLYLPLVLRTQDAKGP
;
A
#
# COMPACT_ATOMS: atom_id res chain seq x y z
N MET A 1 -40.71 21.08 -1.85
CA MET A 1 -41.86 21.11 -2.78
C MET A 1 -42.63 19.79 -2.67
N SER A 2 -43.89 19.73 -3.11
CA SER A 2 -44.73 18.53 -3.02
C SER A 2 -45.11 17.96 -4.39
N ARG A 3 -45.34 16.64 -4.49
CA ARG A 3 -46.49 16.05 -5.22
C ARG A 3 -46.63 14.54 -5.00
N HIS A 4 -47.87 14.08 -4.91
CA HIS A 4 -48.25 12.69 -5.20
C HIS A 4 -48.63 12.56 -6.70
N GLY A 5 -48.70 11.33 -7.21
CA GLY A 5 -49.31 11.01 -8.49
C GLY A 5 -49.46 9.50 -8.70
N LEU A 6 -50.68 8.98 -8.69
CA LEU A 6 -51.00 7.60 -9.07
C LEU A 6 -51.11 7.48 -10.61
N LEU A 7 -50.90 6.26 -11.11
CA LEU A 7 -51.66 5.74 -12.25
C LEU A 7 -51.73 4.20 -12.20
N ALA A 8 -52.82 3.62 -12.69
CA ALA A 8 -53.10 2.19 -12.69
C ALA A 8 -53.81 1.78 -14.00
N GLY A 9 -53.73 0.49 -14.37
CA GLY A 9 -54.39 -0.09 -15.54
C GLY A 9 -54.92 -1.50 -15.26
N LEU A 10 -56.04 -1.88 -15.88
CA LEU A 10 -56.81 -3.11 -15.60
C LEU A 10 -56.89 -4.06 -16.80
N LEU A 11 -57.04 -5.36 -16.51
CA LEU A 11 -57.98 -6.33 -17.10
C LEU A 11 -58.04 -7.54 -16.12
N LEU A 12 -59.14 -8.00 -15.49
CA LEU A 12 -60.40 -8.61 -15.98
C LEU A 12 -60.16 -9.87 -16.85
N VAL A 13 -60.74 -11.07 -16.65
CA VAL A 13 -62.07 -11.54 -16.13
C VAL A 13 -61.91 -12.97 -15.49
N ALA A 14 -62.31 -13.27 -14.25
CA ALA A 14 -63.59 -13.87 -13.73
C ALA A 14 -63.86 -15.38 -14.09
N VAL A 15 -64.67 -16.24 -13.39
CA VAL A 15 -65.63 -16.07 -12.25
C VAL A 15 -66.08 -17.42 -11.57
N LEU A 16 -66.61 -17.38 -10.32
CA LEU A 16 -67.47 -18.38 -9.58
C LEU A 16 -66.88 -19.79 -9.21
N ALA A 17 -67.37 -20.56 -8.20
CA ALA A 17 -68.55 -20.50 -7.30
C ALA A 17 -68.28 -21.07 -5.86
N ALA A 18 -69.28 -21.11 -4.96
CA ALA A 18 -69.18 -21.58 -3.55
C ALA A 18 -70.36 -22.52 -3.10
N PRO A 19 -70.86 -22.57 -1.83
CA PRO A 19 -70.55 -23.60 -0.81
C PRO A 19 -71.77 -24.36 -0.22
N ALA A 20 -71.57 -25.33 0.71
CA ALA A 20 -72.63 -25.90 1.58
C ALA A 20 -72.08 -26.62 2.86
N LEU A 21 -72.96 -26.95 3.83
CA LEU A 21 -72.66 -27.57 5.14
C LEU A 21 -73.59 -28.77 5.50
N LEU A 22 -73.16 -29.55 6.51
CA LEU A 22 -73.94 -30.32 7.52
C LEU A 22 -74.81 -31.53 7.12
N LEU A 23 -74.58 -32.66 7.80
CA LEU A 23 -75.57 -33.35 8.67
C LEU A 23 -74.95 -34.56 9.42
N SER A 24 -75.57 -34.99 10.52
CA SER A 24 -75.29 -36.23 11.30
C SER A 24 -76.60 -37.00 11.57
N PRO A 25 -76.58 -38.29 12.01
CA PRO A 25 -76.66 -38.56 13.46
C PRO A 25 -76.03 -39.89 13.97
N GLN A 26 -76.17 -40.13 15.28
CA GLN A 26 -75.87 -41.34 16.12
C GLN A 26 -77.16 -42.20 16.35
N PRO A 27 -77.26 -43.26 17.21
CA PRO A 27 -76.30 -43.98 18.12
C PRO A 27 -76.15 -45.47 17.64
N PRO A 28 -76.00 -46.60 18.43
CA PRO A 28 -75.83 -46.95 19.87
C PRO A 28 -74.39 -47.46 20.21
N VAL A 29 -73.93 -47.97 21.38
CA VAL A 29 -74.48 -48.71 22.57
C VAL A 29 -74.77 -50.21 22.26
N GLU A 30 -74.47 -51.26 23.05
CA GLU A 30 -74.24 -51.50 24.51
C GLU A 30 -73.03 -52.45 24.78
N ALA A 31 -72.89 -53.06 25.99
CA ALA A 31 -71.66 -53.72 26.49
C ALA A 31 -71.73 -55.26 26.68
N VAL A 32 -70.59 -55.93 26.93
CA VAL A 32 -70.30 -56.82 28.11
C VAL A 32 -69.00 -57.66 27.96
N ALA A 33 -68.19 -57.66 29.04
CA ALA A 33 -67.18 -58.65 29.50
C ALA A 33 -65.92 -59.06 28.68
N SER A 34 -64.81 -59.16 29.44
CA SER A 34 -63.53 -59.85 29.18
C SER A 34 -63.67 -61.40 29.28
N PRO A 35 -62.65 -62.26 28.98
CA PRO A 35 -61.21 -62.06 29.19
C PRO A 35 -60.29 -62.42 27.99
N GLU A 36 -58.99 -62.51 28.27
CA GLU A 36 -57.84 -62.55 27.34
C GLU A 36 -57.72 -63.82 26.47
N SER A 37 -57.20 -63.64 25.26
CA SER A 37 -56.14 -64.50 24.69
C SER A 37 -55.46 -63.81 23.48
N VAL A 38 -54.21 -64.15 23.19
CA VAL A 38 -53.34 -63.41 22.24
C VAL A 38 -53.21 -64.13 20.90
N LEU A 39 -53.57 -63.47 19.80
CA LEU A 39 -52.99 -63.66 18.46
C LEU A 39 -53.14 -62.37 17.63
N PRO A 40 -52.06 -61.76 17.10
CA PRO A 40 -52.16 -60.78 16.02
C PRO A 40 -52.30 -61.47 14.66
N GLN A 41 -53.17 -60.95 13.79
CA GLN A 41 -53.25 -61.38 12.39
C GLN A 41 -52.17 -60.69 11.51
N GLU A 42 -52.03 -61.18 10.28
CA GLU A 42 -50.85 -61.00 9.44
C GLU A 42 -50.65 -59.54 8.95
N ARG A 43 -49.37 -59.12 8.89
CA ARG A 43 -48.94 -57.90 8.21
C ARG A 43 -48.82 -58.18 6.70
N PRO A 44 -49.14 -57.22 5.80
CA PRO A 44 -48.83 -57.36 4.38
C PRO A 44 -47.35 -57.68 4.13
N PRO A 45 -47.00 -58.33 2.99
CA PRO A 45 -45.63 -58.71 2.71
C PRO A 45 -44.70 -57.49 2.74
N GLN A 46 -43.54 -57.65 3.37
CA GLN A 46 -42.47 -56.66 3.29
C GLN A 46 -42.09 -56.44 1.83
N ALA A 47 -41.84 -55.17 1.46
CA ALA A 47 -40.95 -54.91 0.34
C ALA A 47 -39.60 -55.61 0.62
N PRO A 48 -38.88 -56.10 -0.39
CA PRO A 48 -37.57 -56.70 -0.17
C PRO A 48 -36.65 -55.72 0.56
N PRO A 49 -35.65 -56.20 1.31
CA PRO A 49 -34.69 -55.33 1.98
C PRO A 49 -34.04 -54.33 1.01
N LYS A 50 -33.48 -53.24 1.54
CA LYS A 50 -32.32 -52.60 0.89
C LYS A 50 -31.30 -53.70 0.59
N ASP A 51 -30.58 -53.59 -0.52
CA ASP A 51 -29.44 -54.46 -0.79
C ASP A 51 -28.49 -54.50 0.43
N PRO A 52 -27.92 -55.67 0.77
CA PRO A 52 -27.03 -55.80 1.93
C PRO A 52 -25.81 -54.88 1.76
N PRO A 53 -25.30 -54.28 2.84
CA PRO A 53 -24.22 -53.29 2.76
C PRO A 53 -22.98 -53.88 2.09
N SER A 54 -22.37 -53.14 1.18
CA SER A 54 -21.22 -53.61 0.41
C SER A 54 -19.95 -53.57 1.26
N ILE A 55 -19.46 -54.75 1.66
CA ILE A 55 -18.29 -54.89 2.53
C ILE A 55 -17.02 -55.13 1.70
N LEU A 56 -15.96 -54.36 1.98
CA LEU A 56 -14.59 -54.69 1.61
C LEU A 56 -13.82 -55.16 2.85
N HIS A 57 -13.18 -56.33 2.77
CA HIS A 57 -12.29 -56.83 3.81
C HIS A 57 -10.81 -56.72 3.34
N ILE A 58 -10.07 -55.82 4.00
CA ILE A 58 -8.63 -55.61 3.83
C ILE A 58 -7.86 -56.44 4.87
N TYR A 59 -6.78 -57.10 4.45
CA TYR A 59 -5.89 -57.83 5.36
C TYR A 59 -4.42 -57.69 4.96
N THR A 60 -3.51 -57.59 5.95
CA THR A 60 -2.07 -57.47 5.67
C THR A 60 -1.39 -58.82 5.46
N VAL A 61 -1.35 -59.68 6.49
CA VAL A 61 -0.83 -61.05 6.42
C VAL A 61 -1.55 -61.95 7.44
N ALA A 62 -2.06 -63.11 7.00
CA ALA A 62 -2.59 -64.20 7.83
C ALA A 62 -3.71 -63.89 8.85
N THR A 63 -4.27 -62.69 8.85
CA THR A 63 -5.46 -62.29 9.63
C THR A 63 -6.77 -62.77 9.01
N GLY A 64 -6.80 -62.89 7.67
CA GLY A 64 -8.03 -63.10 6.91
C GLY A 64 -8.92 -64.23 7.43
N GLY A 65 -8.37 -65.39 7.80
CA GLY A 65 -9.16 -66.59 8.11
C GLY A 65 -10.09 -66.48 9.33
N SER A 66 -9.82 -65.61 10.31
CA SER A 66 -10.72 -65.45 11.48
C SER A 66 -11.93 -64.58 11.12
N ILE A 67 -11.68 -63.42 10.51
CA ILE A 67 -12.70 -62.45 10.10
C ILE A 67 -13.52 -62.99 8.93
N GLN A 68 -12.90 -63.68 7.95
CA GLN A 68 -13.60 -64.39 6.87
C GLN A 68 -14.54 -65.45 7.45
N ARG A 69 -14.06 -66.30 8.38
CA ARG A 69 -14.92 -67.27 9.07
C ARG A 69 -16.09 -66.58 9.80
N ALA A 70 -15.85 -65.45 10.45
CA ALA A 70 -16.92 -64.70 11.12
C ALA A 70 -17.96 -64.15 10.13
N LEU A 71 -17.53 -63.54 9.02
CA LEU A 71 -18.41 -63.03 7.95
C LEU A 71 -19.21 -64.17 7.30
N ASP A 72 -18.54 -65.26 6.94
CA ASP A 72 -19.13 -66.45 6.32
C ASP A 72 -20.20 -67.10 7.23
N GLU A 73 -19.89 -67.30 8.52
CA GLU A 73 -20.85 -67.86 9.49
C GLU A 73 -21.93 -66.87 9.97
N LEU A 74 -21.83 -65.59 9.58
CA LEU A 74 -22.88 -64.57 9.75
C LEU A 74 -23.69 -64.37 8.46
N GLY A 75 -23.25 -64.94 7.33
CA GLY A 75 -23.94 -64.86 6.04
C GLY A 75 -23.68 -63.59 5.22
N TYR A 76 -22.62 -62.84 5.52
CA TYR A 76 -22.25 -61.63 4.77
C TYR A 76 -21.42 -61.95 3.53
N THR A 77 -21.71 -61.27 2.42
CA THR A 77 -20.88 -61.28 1.20
C THR A 77 -19.94 -60.09 1.18
N TYR A 78 -18.67 -60.28 0.82
CA TYR A 78 -17.63 -59.26 0.88
C TYR A 78 -16.63 -59.39 -0.27
N SER A 79 -16.02 -58.28 -0.66
CA SER A 79 -14.79 -58.25 -1.47
C SER A 79 -13.56 -58.49 -0.58
N LEU A 80 -12.48 -58.99 -1.16
CA LEU A 80 -11.20 -59.22 -0.46
C LEU A 80 -10.06 -58.43 -1.10
N TYR A 81 -9.23 -57.80 -0.27
CA TYR A 81 -7.96 -57.19 -0.66
C TYR A 81 -6.86 -57.59 0.32
N GLY A 82 -5.80 -58.23 -0.19
CA GLY A 82 -4.62 -58.59 0.60
C GLY A 82 -3.45 -57.68 0.27
N GLY A 83 -3.00 -56.85 1.22
CA GLY A 83 -1.92 -55.90 1.00
C GLY A 83 -1.69 -54.91 2.14
N ILE A 84 -0.54 -54.23 2.09
CA ILE A 84 -0.08 -53.21 3.07
C ILE A 84 -0.13 -51.78 2.52
N ASP A 85 -0.26 -51.62 1.20
CA ASP A 85 -0.55 -50.35 0.53
C ASP A 85 -2.03 -50.32 0.14
N TRP A 86 -2.75 -49.30 0.60
CA TRP A 86 -4.19 -49.12 0.34
C TRP A 86 -4.47 -47.87 -0.51
N THR A 87 -3.43 -47.14 -0.93
CA THR A 87 -3.55 -45.88 -1.68
C THR A 87 -4.22 -46.07 -3.04
N GLY A 88 -3.96 -47.20 -3.71
CA GLY A 88 -4.55 -47.57 -5.00
C GLY A 88 -5.96 -48.21 -4.93
N ILE A 89 -6.60 -48.29 -3.77
CA ILE A 89 -7.93 -48.90 -3.63
C ILE A 89 -9.03 -47.88 -3.98
N ASP A 90 -9.98 -48.31 -4.82
CA ASP A 90 -11.28 -47.64 -5.01
C ASP A 90 -12.25 -48.07 -3.90
N PHE A 91 -12.52 -47.16 -2.98
CA PHE A 91 -13.48 -47.35 -1.88
C PHE A 91 -14.92 -46.97 -2.26
N THR A 92 -15.14 -46.37 -3.43
CA THR A 92 -16.46 -45.89 -3.87
C THR A 92 -17.57 -46.95 -3.76
N PRO A 93 -17.36 -48.23 -4.19
CA PRO A 93 -18.42 -49.25 -4.19
C PRO A 93 -18.84 -49.78 -2.82
N TYR A 94 -18.15 -49.43 -1.73
CA TYR A 94 -18.27 -50.09 -0.42
C TYR A 94 -18.88 -49.16 0.65
N ASP A 95 -19.89 -49.64 1.38
CA ASP A 95 -20.47 -48.95 2.54
C ASP A 95 -19.63 -49.16 3.81
N ILE A 96 -18.98 -50.33 3.91
CA ILE A 96 -18.21 -50.76 5.09
C ILE A 96 -16.83 -51.27 4.64
N VAL A 97 -15.78 -50.78 5.29
CA VAL A 97 -14.40 -51.24 5.09
C VAL A 97 -13.89 -51.86 6.39
N LEU A 98 -13.68 -53.17 6.37
CA LEU A 98 -13.24 -53.97 7.52
C LEU A 98 -11.76 -54.33 7.34
N ILE A 99 -10.92 -53.99 8.31
CA ILE A 99 -9.46 -53.94 8.16
C ILE A 99 -8.80 -54.80 9.26
N GLY A 100 -8.26 -55.96 8.88
CA GLY A 100 -7.62 -56.92 9.78
C GLY A 100 -6.10 -56.89 9.69
N VAL A 101 -5.43 -56.29 10.70
CA VAL A 101 -3.98 -56.07 10.72
C VAL A 101 -3.32 -56.91 11.83
N ASP A 102 -2.29 -57.67 11.47
CA ASP A 102 -1.43 -58.43 12.40
C ASP A 102 0.01 -58.32 11.89
N GLY A 103 0.61 -57.16 12.09
CA GLY A 103 1.88 -56.81 11.46
C GLY A 103 1.75 -56.38 9.99
N GLY A 104 2.91 -56.17 9.36
CA GLY A 104 3.05 -55.56 8.02
C GLY A 104 3.51 -54.09 8.10
N ALA A 105 4.13 -53.60 7.03
CA ALA A 105 4.57 -52.20 6.91
C ALA A 105 3.47 -51.38 6.22
N VAL A 106 2.42 -51.05 6.97
CA VAL A 106 1.35 -50.16 6.50
C VAL A 106 1.80 -48.72 6.73
N GLU A 107 1.93 -47.96 5.65
CA GLU A 107 2.41 -46.57 5.68
C GLU A 107 1.31 -45.57 6.05
N GLU A 108 1.71 -44.40 6.56
CA GLU A 108 0.84 -43.26 6.92
C GLU A 108 -0.16 -42.91 5.81
N ALA A 109 0.30 -42.89 4.55
CA ALA A 109 -0.53 -42.61 3.38
C ALA A 109 -1.71 -43.59 3.19
N SER A 110 -1.59 -44.84 3.66
CA SER A 110 -2.71 -45.80 3.62
C SER A 110 -3.77 -45.48 4.69
N LEU A 111 -3.37 -44.91 5.83
CA LEU A 111 -4.29 -44.47 6.88
C LEU A 111 -4.96 -43.14 6.52
N ALA A 112 -4.21 -42.20 5.94
CA ALA A 112 -4.75 -40.99 5.34
C ALA A 112 -5.82 -41.30 4.28
N LYS A 113 -5.60 -42.34 3.45
CA LYS A 113 -6.59 -42.80 2.45
C LYS A 113 -7.85 -43.41 3.07
N ILE A 114 -7.74 -44.12 4.20
CA ILE A 114 -8.93 -44.59 4.96
C ILE A 114 -9.68 -43.41 5.59
N ARG A 115 -8.95 -42.40 6.08
CA ARG A 115 -9.56 -41.16 6.59
C ARG A 115 -10.35 -40.44 5.50
N SER A 116 -9.76 -40.14 4.35
CA SER A 116 -10.41 -39.38 3.28
C SER A 116 -11.55 -40.14 2.57
N ASP A 117 -11.32 -41.38 2.15
CA ASP A 117 -12.21 -42.07 1.21
C ASP A 117 -13.23 -43.01 1.89
N VAL A 118 -13.12 -43.18 3.20
CA VAL A 118 -14.06 -43.95 4.03
C VAL A 118 -14.69 -43.05 5.08
N ILE A 119 -13.91 -42.52 6.02
CA ILE A 119 -14.45 -41.82 7.19
C ILE A 119 -15.03 -40.46 6.80
N ASP A 120 -14.26 -39.56 6.19
CA ASP A 120 -14.76 -38.25 5.75
C ASP A 120 -15.82 -38.40 4.63
N ALA A 121 -15.81 -39.53 3.90
CA ALA A 121 -16.79 -39.90 2.88
C ALA A 121 -18.14 -40.44 3.42
N GLY A 122 -18.36 -40.47 4.74
CA GLY A 122 -19.64 -40.90 5.33
C GLY A 122 -19.81 -42.40 5.53
N LYS A 123 -18.72 -43.18 5.46
CA LYS A 123 -18.72 -44.66 5.48
C LYS A 123 -18.14 -45.20 6.79
N ARG A 124 -18.27 -46.50 7.03
CA ARG A 124 -17.77 -47.13 8.27
C ARG A 124 -16.43 -47.84 8.08
N ALA A 125 -15.43 -47.45 8.86
CA ALA A 125 -14.18 -48.19 9.04
C ALA A 125 -14.28 -49.08 10.29
N ILE A 126 -13.92 -50.36 10.16
CA ILE A 126 -13.90 -51.32 11.28
C ILE A 126 -12.52 -51.98 11.36
N PHE A 127 -11.71 -51.61 12.34
CA PHE A 127 -10.36 -52.12 12.52
C PHE A 127 -10.28 -53.28 13.52
N PHE A 128 -9.41 -54.25 13.20
CA PHE A 128 -9.03 -55.36 14.07
C PHE A 128 -7.49 -55.43 14.14
N GLY A 129 -6.93 -55.41 15.35
CA GLY A 129 -5.48 -55.47 15.58
C GLY A 129 -4.72 -54.21 15.15
N GLY A 130 -3.49 -54.39 14.63
CA GLY A 130 -2.57 -53.32 14.26
C GLY A 130 -1.23 -53.83 13.69
N THR A 131 -0.19 -53.00 13.72
CA THR A 131 1.20 -53.43 13.47
C THR A 131 2.21 -52.71 14.37
N CYS A 132 3.33 -53.37 14.67
CA CYS A 132 4.47 -52.79 15.39
C CYS A 132 5.41 -52.13 14.37
N TYR A 133 4.90 -51.08 13.72
CA TYR A 133 5.58 -50.32 12.68
C TYR A 133 5.34 -48.83 12.93
N GLN A 134 6.41 -48.04 12.98
CA GLN A 134 6.31 -46.64 13.47
C GLN A 134 5.43 -45.75 12.59
N PRO A 135 5.51 -45.78 11.25
CA PRO A 135 4.59 -45.01 10.38
C PRO A 135 3.11 -45.37 10.61
N PHE A 136 2.79 -46.64 10.89
CA PHE A 136 1.40 -46.99 11.24
C PHE A 136 0.95 -46.30 12.54
N ALA A 137 1.78 -46.30 13.59
CA ALA A 137 1.44 -45.66 14.85
C ALA A 137 1.27 -44.13 14.71
N LEU A 138 2.18 -43.49 13.97
CA LEU A 138 2.13 -42.05 13.65
C LEU A 138 0.88 -41.72 12.81
N GLY A 139 0.60 -42.48 11.75
CA GLY A 139 -0.58 -42.27 10.92
C GLY A 139 -1.91 -42.54 11.62
N VAL A 140 -1.95 -43.40 12.66
CA VAL A 140 -3.14 -43.53 13.49
C VAL A 140 -3.32 -42.29 14.38
N ASP A 141 -2.23 -41.77 14.94
CA ASP A 141 -2.21 -40.56 15.79
C ASP A 141 -2.66 -39.30 15.00
N GLU A 142 -2.15 -39.14 13.78
CA GLU A 142 -2.42 -37.99 12.90
C GLU A 142 -3.81 -38.06 12.23
N TYR A 143 -4.18 -39.19 11.62
CA TYR A 143 -5.37 -39.25 10.75
C TYR A 143 -6.63 -39.81 11.44
N LEU A 144 -6.50 -40.63 12.49
CA LEU A 144 -7.61 -41.42 13.04
C LEU A 144 -7.91 -41.11 14.52
N VAL A 145 -7.06 -41.55 15.45
CA VAL A 145 -7.25 -41.40 16.90
C VAL A 145 -5.90 -41.23 17.62
N PRO A 146 -5.73 -40.17 18.44
CA PRO A 146 -4.57 -39.98 19.29
C PRO A 146 -4.17 -41.22 20.09
N ASN A 147 -2.87 -41.55 20.12
CA ASN A 147 -2.34 -42.75 20.78
C ASN A 147 -0.91 -42.60 21.30
N ASP A 148 -0.46 -43.56 22.13
CA ASP A 148 0.93 -43.62 22.59
C ASP A 148 1.87 -44.13 21.47
N THR A 149 2.31 -43.20 20.63
CA THR A 149 3.29 -43.39 19.56
C THR A 149 4.71 -43.73 20.06
N ASN A 150 4.94 -43.77 21.38
CA ASN A 150 6.16 -44.31 21.98
C ASN A 150 5.99 -45.76 22.47
N ASN A 151 4.76 -46.26 22.58
CA ASN A 151 4.42 -47.58 23.11
C ASN A 151 3.29 -48.24 22.30
N TYR A 152 3.52 -48.45 21.00
CA TYR A 152 2.55 -49.01 20.05
C TYR A 152 2.76 -50.50 19.73
N CYS A 153 3.83 -51.12 20.23
CA CYS A 153 4.18 -52.51 19.90
C CYS A 153 3.34 -53.55 20.67
N TRP A 154 3.39 -54.81 20.21
CA TRP A 154 2.63 -55.95 20.75
C TRP A 154 2.81 -56.12 22.26
N ALA A 155 1.69 -56.16 22.99
CA ALA A 155 1.68 -56.53 24.41
C ALA A 155 0.60 -57.58 24.72
N LEU A 156 0.86 -58.39 25.75
CA LEU A 156 -0.12 -59.27 26.39
C LEU A 156 -0.60 -58.58 27.67
N PRO A 157 -1.92 -58.35 27.84
CA PRO A 157 -2.46 -57.67 29.01
C PRO A 157 -2.57 -58.61 30.20
N ALA A 158 -2.70 -58.03 31.39
CA ALA A 158 -3.11 -58.78 32.58
C ALA A 158 -4.50 -59.43 32.41
N SER A 159 -4.79 -60.45 33.23
CA SER A 159 -6.13 -61.02 33.33
C SER A 159 -6.99 -60.20 34.33
N PRO A 160 -8.27 -59.88 34.04
CA PRO A 160 -9.06 -60.30 32.89
C PRO A 160 -8.64 -59.64 31.58
N HIS A 161 -8.42 -60.46 30.54
CA HIS A 161 -7.96 -59.95 29.23
C HIS A 161 -8.99 -59.01 28.55
N TRP A 162 -10.24 -59.04 29.01
CA TRP A 162 -11.37 -58.25 28.50
C TRP A 162 -12.36 -57.94 29.63
N THR A 163 -12.80 -56.69 29.73
CA THR A 163 -13.86 -56.21 30.65
C THR A 163 -14.75 -55.20 29.93
N VAL A 164 -16.07 -55.46 29.84
CA VAL A 164 -17.03 -54.48 29.31
C VAL A 164 -17.26 -53.38 30.35
N VAL A 165 -16.89 -52.15 30.01
CA VAL A 165 -17.04 -50.97 30.88
C VAL A 165 -18.32 -50.19 30.59
N ASN A 166 -18.81 -50.20 29.34
CA ASN A 166 -20.09 -49.60 28.96
C ASN A 166 -21.08 -50.67 28.44
N SER A 167 -21.72 -51.37 29.38
CA SER A 167 -22.68 -52.45 29.08
C SER A 167 -24.01 -51.99 28.45
N ASN A 168 -24.27 -50.67 28.41
CA ASN A 168 -25.44 -50.09 27.76
C ASN A 168 -25.17 -49.67 26.30
N HIS A 169 -23.90 -49.59 25.88
CA HIS A 169 -23.56 -49.22 24.50
C HIS A 169 -24.02 -50.33 23.54
N PRO A 170 -24.59 -50.01 22.35
CA PRO A 170 -25.11 -51.04 21.44
C PRO A 170 -24.06 -52.09 21.04
N LEU A 171 -22.79 -51.70 20.90
CA LEU A 171 -21.68 -52.62 20.63
C LEU A 171 -21.41 -53.65 21.75
N ALA A 172 -21.90 -53.44 22.98
CA ALA A 172 -21.76 -54.40 24.07
C ALA A 172 -22.76 -55.57 23.99
N THR A 173 -23.74 -55.53 23.07
CA THR A 173 -24.84 -56.49 22.99
C THR A 173 -24.34 -57.94 22.89
N GLY A 174 -24.70 -58.78 23.86
CA GLY A 174 -24.33 -60.20 23.89
C GLY A 174 -22.86 -60.48 24.26
N LEU A 175 -22.02 -59.48 24.48
CA LEU A 175 -20.63 -59.68 24.89
C LEU A 175 -20.52 -60.01 26.39
N PRO A 176 -19.56 -60.88 26.79
CA PRO A 176 -19.37 -61.23 28.19
C PRO A 176 -18.81 -60.04 28.98
N ALA A 177 -19.37 -59.78 30.17
CA ALA A 177 -18.99 -58.66 31.03
C ALA A 177 -17.51 -58.68 31.44
N THR A 178 -16.93 -59.87 31.65
CA THR A 178 -15.48 -60.10 31.71
C THR A 178 -15.14 -61.40 30.99
N TYR A 179 -13.96 -61.47 30.36
CA TYR A 179 -13.50 -62.66 29.66
C TYR A 179 -11.98 -62.85 29.74
N ASN A 180 -11.55 -64.11 29.66
CA ASN A 180 -10.15 -64.51 29.55
C ASN A 180 -10.06 -65.51 28.40
N PHE A 181 -9.39 -65.12 27.32
CA PHE A 181 -9.19 -66.00 26.17
C PHE A 181 -8.47 -67.29 26.57
N VAL A 182 -8.99 -68.43 26.11
CA VAL A 182 -8.40 -69.76 26.34
C VAL A 182 -7.05 -69.87 25.63
N ASN A 183 -6.92 -69.22 24.47
CA ASN A 183 -5.62 -68.86 23.91
C ASN A 183 -5.27 -67.40 24.27
N PRO A 184 -4.36 -67.14 25.24
CA PRO A 184 -4.04 -65.77 25.66
C PRO A 184 -3.43 -64.92 24.54
N SER A 185 -2.87 -65.53 23.48
CA SER A 185 -2.40 -64.79 22.31
C SER A 185 -3.52 -64.07 21.54
N ALA A 186 -4.79 -64.48 21.70
CA ALA A 186 -5.95 -63.74 21.18
C ALA A 186 -6.18 -62.40 21.92
N SER A 187 -5.43 -62.12 22.98
CA SER A 187 -5.35 -60.81 23.65
C SER A 187 -4.04 -60.07 23.40
N TYR A 188 -3.19 -60.50 22.45
CA TYR A 188 -2.14 -59.61 21.95
C TYR A 188 -2.78 -58.35 21.37
N TYR A 189 -2.42 -57.19 21.90
CA TYR A 189 -2.91 -55.91 21.41
C TYR A 189 -1.79 -54.98 20.97
N GLN A 190 -2.17 -54.05 20.10
CA GLN A 190 -1.43 -52.87 19.66
C GLN A 190 -2.40 -51.68 19.68
N LEU A 191 -1.88 -50.48 19.49
CA LEU A 191 -2.58 -49.22 19.79
C LEU A 191 -2.86 -49.06 21.30
N ARG A 192 -2.45 -47.91 21.82
CA ARG A 192 -2.83 -47.43 23.16
C ARG A 192 -3.46 -46.07 22.97
N ALA A 193 -4.73 -46.06 22.58
CA ALA A 193 -5.44 -44.83 22.28
C ALA A 193 -5.52 -43.95 23.54
N THR A 194 -5.20 -42.67 23.37
CA THR A 194 -5.14 -41.64 24.41
C THR A 194 -6.22 -40.58 24.24
N ASP A 195 -7.00 -40.64 23.14
CA ASP A 195 -8.15 -39.77 22.87
C ASP A 195 -9.21 -39.88 23.98
N PRO A 196 -9.49 -38.81 24.76
CA PRO A 196 -10.46 -38.84 25.85
C PRO A 196 -11.92 -38.79 25.37
N THR A 197 -12.16 -38.72 24.06
CA THR A 197 -13.51 -38.62 23.45
C THR A 197 -14.02 -39.94 22.86
N LEU A 198 -13.32 -41.06 23.11
CA LEU A 198 -13.72 -42.39 22.64
C LEU A 198 -14.91 -42.94 23.44
N GLU A 199 -15.89 -43.50 22.74
CA GLU A 199 -16.94 -44.31 23.35
C GLU A 199 -16.38 -45.72 23.63
N VAL A 200 -15.65 -45.84 24.74
CA VAL A 200 -15.05 -47.11 25.19
C VAL A 200 -16.14 -48.08 25.62
N VAL A 201 -16.20 -49.22 24.93
CA VAL A 201 -17.15 -50.32 25.18
C VAL A 201 -16.55 -51.31 26.18
N ALA A 202 -15.28 -51.64 25.99
CA ALA A 202 -14.53 -52.56 26.83
C ALA A 202 -13.05 -52.15 26.97
N GLU A 203 -12.44 -52.58 28.05
CA GLU A 203 -11.01 -52.42 28.37
C GLU A 203 -10.31 -53.79 28.47
N ASN A 204 -8.99 -53.79 28.27
CA ASN A 204 -8.14 -54.92 28.60
C ASN A 204 -7.66 -54.84 30.06
N GLY A 205 -7.02 -55.90 30.58
CA GLY A 205 -6.57 -55.94 31.97
C GLY A 205 -5.44 -54.96 32.35
N ASP A 206 -4.90 -54.22 31.39
CA ASP A 206 -3.94 -53.14 31.64
C ASP A 206 -4.64 -51.76 31.77
N GLY A 207 -5.95 -51.69 31.51
CA GLY A 207 -6.73 -50.44 31.53
C GLY A 207 -6.71 -49.65 30.21
N HIS A 208 -6.35 -50.28 29.09
CA HIS A 208 -6.47 -49.67 27.76
C HIS A 208 -7.76 -50.13 27.05
N ALA A 209 -8.36 -49.24 26.25
CA ALA A 209 -9.61 -49.48 25.54
C ALA A 209 -9.50 -50.64 24.53
N ALA A 210 -10.02 -51.82 24.89
CA ALA A 210 -9.99 -53.04 24.08
C ALA A 210 -10.95 -53.00 22.88
N PHE A 211 -12.07 -52.29 23.03
CA PHE A 211 -13.09 -52.11 22.00
C PHE A 211 -13.77 -50.76 22.19
N PHE A 212 -13.77 -49.94 21.15
CA PHE A 212 -14.30 -48.58 21.20
C PHE A 212 -14.94 -48.14 19.87
N TYR A 213 -15.78 -47.12 19.96
CA TYR A 213 -16.34 -46.36 18.85
C TYR A 213 -15.86 -44.90 18.89
N LYS A 214 -15.71 -44.30 17.71
CA LYS A 214 -15.40 -42.89 17.50
C LYS A 214 -16.33 -42.37 16.40
N GLY A 215 -17.22 -41.45 16.79
CA GLY A 215 -18.13 -40.75 15.87
C GLY A 215 -17.48 -39.54 15.19
N HIS A 216 -18.31 -38.72 14.54
CA HIS A 216 -17.94 -37.71 13.54
C HIS A 216 -17.06 -36.52 13.99
N THR A 217 -16.45 -36.57 15.18
CA THR A 217 -15.57 -35.52 15.75
C THR A 217 -14.11 -35.96 15.78
N PHE A 218 -13.58 -36.25 14.60
CA PHE A 218 -12.15 -36.56 14.40
C PHE A 218 -11.29 -35.30 14.52
N PRO A 219 -10.08 -35.39 15.11
CA PRO A 219 -9.12 -34.29 15.06
C PRO A 219 -8.76 -33.89 13.62
N LEU A 220 -8.36 -32.63 13.47
CA LEU A 220 -7.66 -32.10 12.30
C LEU A 220 -6.36 -31.42 12.76
N PRO A 221 -5.25 -31.56 12.01
CA PRO A 221 -4.06 -30.75 12.22
C PRO A 221 -4.42 -29.25 12.19
N GLY A 222 -3.94 -28.47 13.16
CA GLY A 222 -4.20 -27.02 13.26
C GLY A 222 -5.40 -26.61 14.11
N GLY A 223 -6.23 -27.55 14.61
CA GLY A 223 -7.13 -27.27 15.74
C GLY A 223 -8.36 -26.40 15.47
N THR A 224 -8.71 -26.10 14.22
CA THR A 224 -9.95 -25.41 13.84
C THR A 224 -10.76 -26.19 12.81
N GLY A 225 -11.88 -26.76 13.24
CA GLY A 225 -12.84 -27.46 12.39
C GLY A 225 -13.09 -28.92 12.79
N SER A 226 -14.29 -29.40 12.50
CA SER A 226 -14.70 -30.81 12.53
C SER A 226 -15.49 -31.05 11.25
N LEU A 227 -15.16 -32.10 10.49
CA LEU A 227 -15.91 -32.47 9.28
C LEU A 227 -16.84 -33.63 9.61
N SER A 228 -18.12 -33.45 9.29
CA SER A 228 -19.16 -34.47 9.48
C SER A 228 -19.08 -35.54 8.41
N GLY A 229 -19.01 -36.81 8.82
CA GLY A 229 -18.88 -37.94 7.91
C GLY A 229 -19.35 -39.25 8.55
N GLY A 230 -18.46 -40.22 8.61
CA GLY A 230 -18.73 -41.61 8.95
C GLY A 230 -18.30 -42.04 10.35
N ASP A 231 -18.04 -43.34 10.48
CA ASP A 231 -17.83 -44.06 11.74
C ASP A 231 -16.47 -44.75 11.78
N LEU A 232 -15.81 -44.75 12.94
CA LEU A 232 -14.68 -45.64 13.24
C LEU A 232 -15.01 -46.55 14.42
N ILE A 233 -14.84 -47.86 14.24
CA ILE A 233 -14.94 -48.88 15.30
C ILE A 233 -13.62 -49.65 15.32
N TRP A 234 -13.04 -49.89 16.51
CA TRP A 234 -11.77 -50.59 16.65
C TRP A 234 -11.80 -51.66 17.75
N PHE A 235 -11.40 -52.89 17.42
CA PHE A 235 -11.12 -53.98 18.35
C PHE A 235 -9.61 -54.28 18.31
N ILE A 236 -8.86 -53.88 19.35
CA ILE A 236 -7.39 -53.81 19.28
C ILE A 236 -6.67 -55.16 19.34
N ASN A 237 -7.39 -56.24 19.65
CA ASN A 237 -6.85 -57.58 19.79
C ASN A 237 -6.50 -58.20 18.43
N SER A 238 -5.41 -58.96 18.37
CA SER A 238 -4.90 -59.62 17.16
C SER A 238 -5.95 -60.50 16.47
N PRO A 239 -6.31 -60.22 15.20
CA PRO A 239 -7.17 -61.10 14.41
C PRO A 239 -6.44 -62.31 13.81
N PHE A 240 -5.18 -62.61 14.19
CA PHE A 240 -4.42 -63.72 13.61
C PHE A 240 -5.16 -65.06 13.70
N GLN A 241 -5.38 -65.71 12.55
CA GLN A 241 -6.35 -66.81 12.43
C GLN A 241 -6.10 -68.02 13.34
N ASN A 242 -4.85 -68.24 13.77
CA ASN A 242 -4.51 -69.38 14.62
C ASN A 242 -4.78 -69.13 16.12
N TYR A 243 -5.04 -67.89 16.54
CA TYR A 243 -5.42 -67.61 17.92
C TYR A 243 -6.89 -67.97 18.20
N TRP A 244 -7.75 -67.81 17.19
CA TRP A 244 -9.20 -68.02 17.25
C TRP A 244 -9.64 -69.46 16.90
N GLN A 245 -8.82 -70.46 17.23
CA GLN A 245 -9.14 -71.89 17.04
C GLN A 245 -10.01 -72.49 18.17
N ASN A 246 -10.20 -71.77 19.27
CA ASN A 246 -11.11 -72.16 20.33
C ASN A 246 -12.50 -71.56 20.07
N GLU A 247 -13.55 -72.39 20.05
CA GLU A 247 -14.91 -71.93 19.73
C GLU A 247 -15.49 -70.92 20.73
N ALA A 248 -15.05 -70.91 22.00
CA ALA A 248 -15.48 -69.89 22.97
C ALA A 248 -14.80 -68.54 22.73
N ASP A 249 -13.51 -68.55 22.39
CA ASP A 249 -12.78 -67.34 22.01
C ASP A 249 -13.33 -66.80 20.67
N PHE A 250 -13.53 -67.67 19.69
CA PHE A 250 -14.10 -67.31 18.39
C PHE A 250 -15.53 -66.77 18.49
N ALA A 251 -16.35 -67.28 19.43
CA ALA A 251 -17.69 -66.73 19.67
C ALA A 251 -17.66 -65.26 20.11
N LEU A 252 -16.65 -64.84 20.89
CA LEU A 252 -16.46 -63.44 21.26
C LEU A 252 -16.10 -62.60 20.02
N LEU A 253 -15.10 -63.02 19.23
CA LEU A 253 -14.73 -62.34 17.98
C LEU A 253 -15.92 -62.22 17.02
N LYS A 254 -16.69 -63.30 16.84
CA LYS A 254 -17.87 -63.32 15.97
C LYS A 254 -18.96 -62.35 16.45
N GLN A 255 -19.19 -62.25 17.76
CA GLN A 255 -20.14 -61.30 18.32
C GLN A 255 -19.63 -59.85 18.16
N VAL A 256 -18.33 -59.59 18.32
CA VAL A 256 -17.73 -58.26 18.03
C VAL A 256 -17.89 -57.87 16.56
N VAL A 257 -17.58 -58.79 15.62
CA VAL A 257 -17.79 -58.59 14.17
C VAL A 257 -19.26 -58.30 13.88
N GLN A 258 -20.19 -59.10 14.43
CA GLN A 258 -21.62 -58.88 14.23
C GLN A 258 -22.06 -57.52 14.75
N ASN A 259 -21.68 -57.16 15.97
CA ASN A 259 -22.07 -55.91 16.61
C ASN A 259 -21.56 -54.67 15.84
N ALA A 260 -20.32 -54.71 15.34
CA ALA A 260 -19.75 -53.62 14.55
C ALA A 260 -20.41 -53.46 13.16
N LEU A 261 -20.77 -54.58 12.52
CA LEU A 261 -21.51 -54.57 11.25
C LEU A 261 -22.94 -54.06 11.41
N THR A 262 -23.64 -54.42 12.50
CA THR A 262 -25.03 -53.99 12.76
C THR A 262 -25.15 -52.76 13.68
N TYR A 263 -24.08 -52.00 13.87
CA TYR A 263 -24.12 -50.77 14.66
C TYR A 263 -24.89 -49.67 13.93
N GLU A 264 -25.64 -48.88 14.68
CA GLU A 264 -26.33 -47.66 14.22
C GLU A 264 -26.14 -46.62 15.35
N PRO A 265 -25.44 -45.50 15.11
CA PRO A 265 -25.19 -44.50 16.16
C PRO A 265 -26.49 -43.80 16.59
N ALA A 266 -26.54 -43.36 17.84
CA ALA A 266 -27.70 -42.65 18.39
C ALA A 266 -27.84 -41.27 17.73
N GLY A 267 -28.84 -41.14 16.84
CA GLY A 267 -28.90 -40.05 15.86
C GLY A 267 -29.01 -38.62 16.42
N LEU A 268 -28.64 -37.67 15.57
CA LEU A 268 -28.58 -36.23 15.85
C LEU A 268 -29.97 -35.60 16.09
N GLY A 269 -29.99 -34.49 16.82
CA GLY A 269 -31.08 -33.53 16.91
C GLY A 269 -30.60 -32.12 16.53
N ALA A 270 -31.42 -31.10 16.82
CA ALA A 270 -31.05 -29.70 16.59
C ALA A 270 -31.47 -28.78 17.74
N ILE A 271 -30.73 -27.68 17.93
CA ILE A 271 -31.14 -26.50 18.69
C ILE A 271 -31.32 -25.37 17.68
N HIS A 272 -32.44 -24.66 17.70
CA HIS A 272 -32.67 -23.55 16.76
C HIS A 272 -33.49 -22.45 17.42
N GLY A 273 -33.54 -21.27 16.79
CA GLY A 273 -34.35 -20.16 17.28
C GLY A 273 -33.86 -18.82 16.76
N HIS A 274 -34.26 -17.74 17.43
CA HIS A 274 -33.91 -16.38 17.03
C HIS A 274 -33.32 -15.57 18.18
N VAL A 275 -32.50 -14.58 17.83
CA VAL A 275 -31.99 -13.57 18.75
C VAL A 275 -32.62 -12.21 18.42
N TYR A 276 -33.17 -11.51 19.41
CA TYR A 276 -33.80 -10.19 19.25
C TYR A 276 -33.26 -9.16 20.26
N ASP A 277 -33.43 -7.89 19.93
CA ASP A 277 -33.31 -6.77 20.88
C ASP A 277 -34.48 -6.82 21.90
N ALA A 278 -34.16 -6.74 23.18
CA ALA A 278 -35.13 -6.88 24.28
C ALA A 278 -36.16 -5.72 24.40
N TYR A 279 -35.93 -4.57 23.76
CA TYR A 279 -36.82 -3.40 23.77
C TYR A 279 -37.59 -3.22 22.46
N SER A 280 -36.90 -3.28 21.31
CA SER A 280 -37.51 -3.04 20.00
C SER A 280 -38.18 -4.30 19.42
N GLN A 281 -37.79 -5.48 19.90
CA GLN A 281 -38.14 -6.79 19.34
C GLN A 281 -37.73 -6.96 17.86
N THR A 282 -36.76 -6.18 17.39
CA THR A 282 -36.13 -6.39 16.07
C THR A 282 -35.12 -7.55 16.15
N PRO A 283 -35.03 -8.40 15.12
CA PRO A 283 -34.03 -9.46 15.09
C PRO A 283 -32.61 -8.90 15.05
N LEU A 284 -31.68 -9.63 15.66
CA LEU A 284 -30.26 -9.32 15.71
C LEU A 284 -29.50 -10.34 14.85
N ALA A 285 -28.96 -9.87 13.73
CA ALA A 285 -28.00 -10.61 12.93
C ALA A 285 -26.61 -10.60 13.61
N GLN A 286 -25.73 -11.53 13.21
CA GLN A 286 -24.33 -11.60 13.65
C GLN A 286 -24.12 -11.75 15.18
N ALA A 287 -25.18 -12.02 15.96
CA ALA A 287 -25.03 -12.60 17.29
C ALA A 287 -24.49 -14.03 17.15
N LEU A 288 -23.37 -14.30 17.82
CA LEU A 288 -22.76 -15.62 17.95
C LEU A 288 -23.56 -16.44 18.96
N VAL A 289 -24.01 -17.63 18.57
CA VAL A 289 -24.73 -18.57 19.44
C VAL A 289 -23.89 -19.83 19.63
N THR A 290 -23.48 -20.07 20.87
CA THR A 290 -22.62 -21.18 21.29
C THR A 290 -23.39 -22.13 22.20
N ALA A 291 -23.52 -23.40 21.81
CA ALA A 291 -24.04 -24.47 22.66
C ALA A 291 -22.89 -25.37 23.16
N ILE A 292 -22.79 -25.53 24.47
CA ILE A 292 -21.80 -26.39 25.14
C ILE A 292 -22.53 -27.53 25.84
N HIS A 293 -22.20 -28.77 25.49
CA HIS A 293 -22.74 -29.99 26.09
C HIS A 293 -22.25 -30.16 27.53
N GLU A 294 -23.00 -30.87 28.38
CA GLU A 294 -22.59 -31.21 29.76
C GLU A 294 -21.26 -31.99 29.83
N GLN A 295 -20.87 -32.66 28.74
CA GLN A 295 -19.57 -33.36 28.59
C GLN A 295 -18.50 -32.54 27.83
N GLY A 296 -18.72 -31.24 27.63
CA GLY A 296 -17.73 -30.29 27.09
C GLY A 296 -17.71 -30.07 25.58
N ALA A 297 -18.42 -30.88 24.78
CA ALA A 297 -18.51 -30.70 23.33
C ALA A 297 -19.18 -29.35 22.96
N ARG A 298 -18.59 -28.58 22.05
CA ARG A 298 -19.03 -27.22 21.66
C ARG A 298 -19.52 -27.18 20.21
N PHE A 299 -20.59 -26.42 19.99
CA PHE A 299 -21.22 -26.17 18.70
C PHE A 299 -21.50 -24.66 18.59
N ASP A 300 -21.14 -24.02 17.48
CA ASP A 300 -21.32 -22.57 17.25
C ASP A 300 -22.07 -22.30 15.94
N ASP A 301 -22.88 -21.25 15.92
CA ASP A 301 -23.54 -20.69 14.73
C ASP A 301 -23.65 -19.16 14.86
N THR A 302 -23.85 -18.44 13.76
CA THR A 302 -24.05 -16.98 13.75
C THR A 302 -25.37 -16.61 13.09
N THR A 303 -26.17 -15.84 13.83
CA THR A 303 -27.53 -15.45 13.41
C THR A 303 -27.57 -14.72 12.07
N ASP A 304 -28.55 -15.09 11.24
CA ASP A 304 -28.76 -14.53 9.91
C ASP A 304 -29.43 -13.13 9.94
N ALA A 305 -29.74 -12.58 8.77
CA ALA A 305 -30.41 -11.27 8.65
C ALA A 305 -31.84 -11.23 9.23
N THR A 306 -32.44 -12.37 9.56
CA THR A 306 -33.72 -12.51 10.27
C THR A 306 -33.55 -12.83 11.75
N GLY A 307 -32.30 -12.85 12.24
CA GLY A 307 -31.92 -13.19 13.60
C GLY A 307 -31.95 -14.70 13.89
N TYR A 308 -32.15 -15.54 12.87
CA TYR A 308 -32.32 -16.99 13.01
C TYR A 308 -30.98 -17.73 13.09
N TYR A 309 -30.92 -18.80 13.88
CA TYR A 309 -29.78 -19.72 13.97
C TYR A 309 -30.23 -21.19 14.08
N THR A 310 -29.37 -22.14 13.71
CA THR A 310 -29.62 -23.57 13.83
C THR A 310 -28.34 -24.40 14.02
N LEU A 311 -28.25 -25.07 15.17
CA LEU A 311 -27.15 -25.93 15.60
C LEU A 311 -27.56 -27.40 15.52
N THR A 312 -26.94 -28.18 14.63
CA THR A 312 -27.07 -29.65 14.65
C THR A 312 -26.21 -30.22 15.77
N ALA A 313 -26.78 -31.03 16.65
CA ALA A 313 -26.15 -31.48 17.89
C ALA A 313 -26.47 -32.94 18.21
N ALA A 314 -25.64 -33.57 19.04
CA ALA A 314 -25.93 -34.90 19.60
C ALA A 314 -27.11 -34.82 20.59
N TRP A 315 -27.72 -35.96 20.91
CA TRP A 315 -28.67 -36.03 22.02
C TRP A 315 -27.96 -35.76 23.35
N GLY A 316 -28.60 -35.03 24.28
CA GLY A 316 -27.99 -34.68 25.57
C GLY A 316 -28.39 -33.30 26.11
N THR A 317 -27.64 -32.82 27.11
CA THR A 317 -27.93 -31.56 27.83
C THR A 317 -26.93 -30.47 27.47
N TYR A 318 -27.44 -29.28 27.14
CA TYR A 318 -26.64 -28.14 26.68
C TYR A 318 -26.83 -26.88 27.52
N THR A 319 -25.78 -26.07 27.60
CA THR A 319 -25.86 -24.64 27.93
C THR A 319 -25.65 -23.85 26.64
N VAL A 320 -26.65 -23.05 26.27
CA VAL A 320 -26.66 -22.25 25.04
C VAL A 320 -26.48 -20.78 25.41
N THR A 321 -25.59 -20.09 24.73
CA THR A 321 -25.19 -18.70 25.00
C THR A 321 -25.28 -17.89 23.72
N ALA A 322 -25.96 -16.74 23.74
CA ALA A 322 -26.01 -15.80 22.62
C ALA A 322 -25.30 -14.50 22.98
N ALA A 323 -24.32 -14.09 22.18
CA ALA A 323 -23.47 -12.92 22.42
C ALA A 323 -23.39 -12.03 21.17
N HIS A 324 -23.49 -10.71 21.37
CA HIS A 324 -23.32 -9.71 20.31
C HIS A 324 -22.58 -8.50 20.92
N PRO A 325 -21.56 -7.89 20.26
CA PRO A 325 -20.71 -6.86 20.88
C PRO A 325 -21.46 -5.72 21.58
N HIS A 326 -22.46 -5.14 20.91
CA HIS A 326 -23.28 -4.03 21.42
C HIS A 326 -24.40 -4.43 22.39
N TYR A 327 -24.48 -5.67 22.87
CA TYR A 327 -25.54 -6.16 23.75
C TYR A 327 -24.99 -6.96 24.94
N THR A 328 -25.80 -7.15 25.98
CA THR A 328 -25.55 -8.11 27.06
C THR A 328 -25.65 -9.54 26.54
N THR A 329 -24.75 -10.42 26.97
CA THR A 329 -24.82 -11.87 26.68
C THR A 329 -26.06 -12.51 27.33
N GLY A 330 -26.81 -13.30 26.56
CA GLY A 330 -27.91 -14.14 27.05
C GLY A 330 -27.45 -15.59 27.25
N ILE A 331 -27.92 -16.27 28.29
CA ILE A 331 -27.54 -17.66 28.60
C ILE A 331 -28.79 -18.48 28.99
N THR A 332 -28.94 -19.65 28.38
CA THR A 332 -30.01 -20.63 28.66
C THR A 332 -29.36 -21.98 29.00
N THR A 333 -29.56 -22.48 30.21
CA THR A 333 -28.99 -23.76 30.69
C THR A 333 -29.98 -24.92 30.58
N ALA A 334 -29.46 -26.15 30.66
CA ALA A 334 -30.21 -27.40 30.68
C ALA A 334 -31.09 -27.68 29.42
N VAL A 335 -30.73 -27.09 28.27
CA VAL A 335 -31.41 -27.31 26.99
C VAL A 335 -31.26 -28.77 26.58
N GLN A 336 -32.38 -29.48 26.41
CA GLN A 336 -32.38 -30.89 26.00
C GLN A 336 -32.40 -31.01 24.47
N VAL A 337 -31.49 -31.81 23.92
CA VAL A 337 -31.52 -32.25 22.52
C VAL A 337 -31.88 -33.74 22.47
N VAL A 338 -32.78 -34.10 21.56
CA VAL A 338 -33.28 -35.47 21.38
C VAL A 338 -33.18 -35.84 19.91
N THR A 339 -32.76 -37.08 19.63
CA THR A 339 -32.65 -37.66 18.28
C THR A 339 -33.88 -37.36 17.41
N GLY A 340 -33.65 -36.86 16.19
CA GLY A 340 -34.68 -36.55 15.21
C GLY A 340 -35.60 -35.38 15.56
N SER A 341 -35.30 -34.62 16.62
CA SER A 341 -36.11 -33.50 17.12
C SER A 341 -35.33 -32.18 17.09
N ALA A 342 -36.05 -31.07 16.92
CA ALA A 342 -35.50 -29.72 17.03
C ALA A 342 -36.04 -29.04 18.30
N THR A 343 -35.15 -28.44 19.09
CA THR A 343 -35.45 -27.74 20.34
C THR A 343 -35.35 -26.24 20.12
N LEU A 344 -36.47 -25.53 20.28
CA LEU A 344 -36.53 -24.07 20.16
C LEU A 344 -35.91 -23.37 21.38
N VAL A 345 -34.99 -22.44 21.14
CA VAL A 345 -34.39 -21.55 22.14
C VAL A 345 -34.28 -20.15 21.52
N ASP A 346 -35.11 -19.21 21.96
CA ASP A 346 -35.02 -17.80 21.55
C ASP A 346 -34.32 -16.96 22.63
N PHE A 347 -33.61 -15.91 22.23
CA PHE A 347 -32.91 -14.98 23.12
C PHE A 347 -33.39 -13.53 22.95
N LEU A 348 -33.55 -12.83 24.08
CA LEU A 348 -33.73 -11.37 24.12
C LEU A 348 -32.48 -10.75 24.74
N LEU A 349 -31.69 -10.02 23.95
CA LEU A 349 -30.46 -9.37 24.41
C LEU A 349 -30.72 -7.88 24.71
N THR A 350 -30.17 -7.37 25.81
CA THR A 350 -30.34 -5.97 26.19
C THR A 350 -29.24 -5.12 25.55
N PRO A 351 -29.56 -4.08 24.76
CA PRO A 351 -28.54 -3.23 24.15
C PRO A 351 -27.74 -2.44 25.20
N ARG A 352 -26.44 -2.37 24.99
CA ARG A 352 -25.49 -1.60 25.81
C ARG A 352 -25.67 -0.10 25.60
N GLY A 353 -25.26 0.68 26.60
CA GLY A 353 -25.08 2.12 26.46
C GLY A 353 -23.79 2.41 25.69
N ARG A 354 -23.86 3.25 24.65
CA ARG A 354 -22.73 3.70 23.85
C ARG A 354 -22.15 4.98 24.44
N LEU A 355 -20.94 4.92 24.97
CA LEU A 355 -20.17 6.10 25.38
C LEU A 355 -19.14 6.42 24.28
N PHE A 356 -19.10 7.67 23.83
CA PHE A 356 -18.15 8.12 22.82
C PHE A 356 -17.71 9.56 23.07
N GLY A 357 -16.63 9.99 22.43
CA GLY A 357 -16.17 11.37 22.46
C GLY A 357 -14.72 11.49 21.99
N TYR A 358 -14.11 12.63 22.30
CA TYR A 358 -12.75 12.95 21.88
C TYR A 358 -11.79 13.13 23.07
N VAL A 359 -10.55 12.67 22.92
CA VAL A 359 -9.45 12.98 23.84
C VAL A 359 -8.44 13.90 23.16
N THR A 360 -8.19 15.06 23.77
CA THR A 360 -7.28 16.08 23.24
C THR A 360 -6.30 16.62 24.29
N ASP A 361 -5.20 17.20 23.81
CA ASP A 361 -4.26 17.98 24.60
C ASP A 361 -4.90 19.32 24.98
N ALA A 362 -5.04 19.60 26.27
CA ALA A 362 -5.70 20.81 26.76
C ALA A 362 -4.91 22.10 26.51
N ASP A 363 -3.59 22.03 26.24
CA ASP A 363 -2.77 23.22 26.00
C ASP A 363 -2.83 23.72 24.54
N ASN A 364 -3.22 22.87 23.57
CA ASN A 364 -3.22 23.22 22.13
C ASN A 364 -4.37 22.63 21.29
N GLY A 365 -5.16 21.68 21.82
CA GLY A 365 -6.31 21.08 21.15
C GLY A 365 -6.00 19.91 20.20
N PHE A 366 -4.75 19.47 20.06
CA PHE A 366 -4.42 18.32 19.22
C PHE A 366 -5.02 17.01 19.77
N PRO A 367 -5.38 16.05 18.89
CA PRO A 367 -5.89 14.74 19.29
C PRO A 367 -4.84 13.91 20.02
N LEU A 368 -5.28 13.07 20.96
CA LEU A 368 -4.40 12.18 21.73
C LEU A 368 -4.79 10.71 21.56
N ARG A 369 -3.78 9.85 21.46
CA ARG A 369 -3.90 8.41 21.71
C ARG A 369 -3.82 8.14 23.21
N ALA A 370 -4.99 7.96 23.82
CA ALA A 370 -5.19 7.77 25.25
C ALA A 370 -5.94 6.45 25.50
N THR A 371 -5.76 5.87 26.68
CA THR A 371 -6.57 4.73 27.15
C THR A 371 -7.72 5.27 28.01
N ILE A 372 -8.95 4.96 27.62
CA ILE A 372 -10.17 5.29 28.35
C ILE A 372 -10.62 4.02 29.08
N VAL A 373 -10.62 4.05 30.40
CA VAL A 373 -10.95 2.90 31.27
C VAL A 373 -12.19 3.21 32.09
N ALA A 374 -13.18 2.33 32.09
CA ALA A 374 -14.30 2.34 33.04
C ALA A 374 -13.96 1.49 34.28
N ASP A 375 -14.49 1.85 35.44
CA ASP A 375 -14.27 1.17 36.73
C ASP A 375 -14.81 -0.28 36.80
N ASN A 376 -15.55 -0.75 35.80
CA ASN A 376 -15.87 -2.17 35.60
C ASN A 376 -14.73 -2.98 34.94
N GLY A 377 -13.61 -2.35 34.60
CA GLY A 377 -12.44 -2.97 33.95
C GLY A 377 -12.49 -3.01 32.42
N MET A 378 -13.54 -2.51 31.78
CA MET A 378 -13.57 -2.39 30.31
C MET A 378 -12.83 -1.13 29.86
N ALA A 379 -12.04 -1.24 28.80
CA ALA A 379 -11.20 -0.18 28.28
C ALA A 379 -11.20 -0.11 26.75
N VAL A 380 -10.91 1.07 26.21
CA VAL A 380 -10.66 1.32 24.79
C VAL A 380 -9.53 2.34 24.62
N THR A 381 -8.87 2.36 23.47
CA THR A 381 -7.87 3.38 23.12
C THR A 381 -8.47 4.34 22.10
N SER A 382 -8.25 5.65 22.26
CA SER A 382 -8.63 6.64 21.24
C SER A 382 -7.74 6.57 19.99
N ASP A 383 -8.32 6.93 18.85
CA ASP A 383 -7.61 7.07 17.58
C ASP A 383 -6.56 8.21 17.64
N PRO A 384 -5.30 7.99 17.20
CA PRO A 384 -4.25 9.00 17.25
C PRO A 384 -4.48 10.21 16.34
N SER A 385 -5.22 10.06 15.23
CA SER A 385 -5.39 11.10 14.20
C SER A 385 -6.54 12.08 14.48
N SER A 386 -7.51 11.64 15.29
CA SER A 386 -8.77 12.35 15.56
C SER A 386 -9.10 12.46 17.04
N GLY A 387 -8.48 11.67 17.90
CA GLY A 387 -8.76 11.61 19.34
C GLY A 387 -10.04 10.85 19.68
N TYR A 388 -10.75 10.33 18.67
CA TYR A 388 -12.04 9.67 18.84
C TYR A 388 -11.94 8.35 19.63
N TYR A 389 -12.84 8.13 20.58
CA TYR A 389 -13.03 6.84 21.24
C TYR A 389 -14.51 6.43 21.31
N GLU A 390 -14.75 5.13 21.42
CA GLU A 390 -16.09 4.55 21.58
C GLU A 390 -16.04 3.28 22.45
N ILE A 391 -16.92 3.16 23.44
CA ILE A 391 -17.02 2.00 24.32
C ILE A 391 -18.50 1.67 24.61
N TYR A 392 -18.85 0.38 24.53
CA TYR A 392 -20.19 -0.12 24.85
C TYR A 392 -20.18 -0.72 26.25
N LEU A 393 -20.88 -0.08 27.19
CA LEU A 393 -20.99 -0.51 28.58
C LEU A 393 -22.42 -0.96 28.89
N ASP A 394 -22.61 -1.81 29.89
CA ASP A 394 -23.94 -2.19 30.33
C ASP A 394 -24.67 -0.98 30.97
N GLY A 395 -25.96 -1.11 31.32
CA GLY A 395 -26.71 -0.01 31.94
C GLY A 395 -26.24 0.25 33.39
N GLY A 396 -25.68 1.43 33.66
CA GLY A 396 -25.09 1.75 34.97
C GLY A 396 -24.46 3.15 35.06
N SER A 397 -23.86 3.43 36.21
CA SER A 397 -22.99 4.60 36.43
C SER A 397 -21.56 4.11 36.64
N TYR A 398 -20.61 4.71 35.92
CA TYR A 398 -19.21 4.31 35.86
C TYR A 398 -18.30 5.52 36.09
N VAL A 399 -17.26 5.39 36.91
CA VAL A 399 -16.12 6.31 36.86
C VAL A 399 -15.29 5.93 35.64
N VAL A 400 -15.21 6.85 34.68
CA VAL A 400 -14.45 6.70 33.43
C VAL A 400 -13.22 7.58 33.50
N THR A 401 -12.05 7.01 33.32
CA THR A 401 -10.75 7.70 33.39
C THR A 401 -10.02 7.61 32.06
N ALA A 402 -9.68 8.77 31.48
CA ALA A 402 -8.77 8.86 30.34
C ALA A 402 -7.33 9.08 30.82
N THR A 403 -6.39 8.31 30.29
CA THR A 403 -4.95 8.38 30.58
C THR A 403 -4.13 8.39 29.28
N ALA A 404 -3.09 9.22 29.22
CA ALA A 404 -2.14 9.24 28.10
C ALA A 404 -0.72 9.41 28.63
N PRO A 405 0.32 8.84 27.98
CA PRO A 405 1.71 9.04 28.38
C PRO A 405 2.05 10.52 28.49
N HIS A 406 2.67 10.93 29.61
CA HIS A 406 3.09 12.31 29.87
C HIS A 406 1.95 13.33 30.12
N TYR A 407 0.70 12.89 30.25
CA TYR A 407 -0.45 13.72 30.64
C TYR A 407 -0.96 13.39 32.05
N ALA A 408 -1.54 14.37 32.72
CA ALA A 408 -2.31 14.14 33.94
C ALA A 408 -3.62 13.39 33.62
N PRO A 409 -3.96 12.31 34.35
CA PRO A 409 -5.18 11.53 34.09
C PRO A 409 -6.43 12.30 34.50
N GLN A 410 -7.51 12.21 33.70
CA GLN A 410 -8.79 12.85 33.97
C GLN A 410 -9.88 11.80 34.21
N SER A 411 -10.55 11.85 35.37
CA SER A 411 -11.67 10.95 35.72
C SER A 411 -13.00 11.71 35.74
N VAL A 412 -14.06 11.12 35.17
CA VAL A 412 -15.42 11.68 35.14
C VAL A 412 -16.44 10.59 35.47
N LEU A 413 -17.48 10.92 36.24
CA LEU A 413 -18.61 10.02 36.50
C LEU A 413 -19.62 10.09 35.34
N VAL A 414 -19.75 9.01 34.58
CA VAL A 414 -20.66 8.87 33.45
C VAL A 414 -21.84 7.97 33.84
N THR A 415 -23.06 8.28 33.40
CA THR A 415 -24.23 7.40 33.59
C THR A 415 -24.85 7.06 32.24
N LEU A 416 -25.06 5.76 32.01
CA LEU A 416 -25.53 5.17 30.77
C LEU A 416 -26.81 4.37 31.04
N ALA A 417 -27.86 4.62 30.26
CA ALA A 417 -29.01 3.73 30.21
C ALA A 417 -28.87 2.75 29.04
N PRO A 418 -29.46 1.54 29.12
CA PRO A 418 -29.46 0.56 28.03
C PRO A 418 -29.91 1.16 26.69
N GLY A 419 -29.18 0.86 25.62
CA GLY A 419 -29.42 1.37 24.26
C GLY A 419 -29.27 2.90 24.07
N THR A 420 -28.90 3.67 25.11
CA THR A 420 -28.68 5.11 24.97
C THR A 420 -27.26 5.45 24.52
N THR A 421 -27.08 6.63 23.93
CA THR A 421 -25.77 7.16 23.55
C THR A 421 -25.44 8.39 24.41
N THR A 422 -24.24 8.42 24.98
CA THR A 422 -23.72 9.55 25.77
C THR A 422 -22.41 10.05 25.16
N HIS A 423 -22.25 11.37 25.10
CA HIS A 423 -21.02 12.03 24.66
C HIS A 423 -20.20 12.49 25.87
N GLN A 424 -18.89 12.24 25.88
CA GLN A 424 -17.97 12.73 26.91
C GLN A 424 -16.58 12.95 26.33
N ASP A 425 -16.14 14.21 26.29
CA ASP A 425 -14.78 14.59 25.90
C ASP A 425 -13.83 14.63 27.10
N PHE A 426 -12.54 14.42 26.85
CA PHE A 426 -11.46 14.55 27.82
C PHE A 426 -10.39 15.50 27.27
N ALA A 427 -10.03 16.52 28.05
CA ALA A 427 -9.01 17.50 27.69
C ALA A 427 -7.87 17.36 28.69
N LEU A 428 -6.85 16.59 28.32
CA LEU A 428 -5.78 16.19 29.22
C LEU A 428 -4.70 17.27 29.26
N LEU A 429 -4.34 17.72 30.46
CA LEU A 429 -3.23 18.66 30.66
C LEU A 429 -1.89 17.92 30.65
N ARG A 430 -0.91 18.42 29.90
CA ARG A 430 0.46 17.88 29.96
C ARG A 430 1.03 17.99 31.37
N ALA A 431 1.76 16.96 31.79
CA ALA A 431 2.47 16.94 33.07
C ALA A 431 3.58 18.00 33.12
N VAL A 432 4.20 18.33 31.97
CA VAL A 432 5.12 19.45 31.81
C VAL A 432 4.73 20.25 30.56
N SER A 433 4.73 21.57 30.65
CA SER A 433 4.31 22.46 29.55
C SER A 433 5.17 23.72 29.50
N TRP A 434 5.39 24.25 28.29
CA TRP A 434 6.18 25.45 28.03
C TRP A 434 5.33 26.47 27.28
N ILE A 435 5.28 27.70 27.77
CA ILE A 435 4.38 28.76 27.27
C ILE A 435 5.18 30.05 27.03
N PRO A 436 5.08 30.71 25.87
CA PRO A 436 4.34 30.29 24.68
C PRO A 436 5.01 29.11 23.96
N SER A 437 4.23 28.31 23.24
CA SER A 437 4.72 27.33 22.27
C SER A 437 3.74 27.29 21.08
N PRO A 438 4.19 27.48 19.83
CA PRO A 438 5.57 27.81 19.42
C PRO A 438 6.00 29.23 19.87
N LEU A 439 7.31 29.52 19.78
CA LEU A 439 7.82 30.90 19.82
C LEU A 439 7.89 31.46 18.39
N HIS A 440 7.42 32.70 18.21
CA HIS A 440 7.61 33.45 16.96
C HIS A 440 8.01 34.89 17.28
N VAL A 441 9.13 35.34 16.73
CA VAL A 441 9.64 36.71 16.86
C VAL A 441 9.86 37.30 15.47
N THR A 442 9.61 38.60 15.31
CA THR A 442 9.89 39.34 14.06
C THR A 442 10.82 40.51 14.37
N LEU A 443 11.97 40.56 13.69
CA LEU A 443 13.03 41.57 13.89
C LEU A 443 13.36 42.30 12.59
N ASP A 444 13.70 43.59 12.67
CA ASP A 444 14.43 44.27 11.59
C ASP A 444 15.85 43.67 11.47
N TRP A 445 16.40 43.62 10.25
CA TRP A 445 17.79 43.23 9.97
C TRP A 445 18.81 43.88 10.92
N GLN A 446 19.69 43.08 11.53
CA GLN A 446 20.69 43.43 12.56
C GLN A 446 20.13 43.78 13.96
N ALA A 447 18.84 43.57 14.24
CA ALA A 447 18.29 43.72 15.60
C ALA A 447 18.42 42.44 16.44
N THR A 448 18.23 42.58 17.76
CA THR A 448 18.13 41.49 18.74
C THR A 448 16.87 41.65 19.59
N SER A 449 16.44 40.59 20.29
CA SER A 449 15.31 40.62 21.23
C SER A 449 15.41 39.51 22.27
N GLU A 450 14.55 39.56 23.29
CA GLU A 450 14.39 38.54 24.33
C GLU A 450 12.90 38.24 24.56
N VAL A 451 12.58 37.01 24.98
CA VAL A 451 11.23 36.53 25.28
C VAL A 451 11.26 35.75 26.59
N GLU A 452 10.48 36.20 27.59
CA GLU A 452 10.26 35.45 28.82
C GLU A 452 9.25 34.32 28.56
N ALA A 453 9.67 33.08 28.84
CA ALA A 453 8.83 31.89 28.78
C ALA A 453 8.35 31.48 30.18
N THR A 454 7.42 30.53 30.25
CA THR A 454 6.97 29.90 31.49
C THR A 454 6.94 28.39 31.32
N LEU A 455 7.81 27.71 32.06
CA LEU A 455 7.90 26.26 32.16
C LEU A 455 7.12 25.81 33.40
N ILE A 456 6.06 25.02 33.21
CA ILE A 456 5.15 24.57 34.27
C ILE A 456 5.31 23.06 34.47
N ASN A 457 5.60 22.63 35.71
CA ASN A 457 5.50 21.24 36.13
C ASN A 457 4.18 21.01 36.88
N ARG A 458 3.27 20.26 36.25
CA ARG A 458 1.97 19.83 36.78
C ARG A 458 2.00 18.37 37.30
N GLY A 459 3.14 17.68 37.19
CA GLY A 459 3.35 16.33 37.70
C GLY A 459 3.50 16.25 39.23
N THR A 460 3.65 15.03 39.75
CA THR A 460 3.78 14.76 41.19
C THR A 460 5.23 14.80 41.70
N GLU A 461 6.21 14.67 40.82
CA GLU A 461 7.64 14.67 41.14
C GLU A 461 8.34 15.93 40.57
N PRO A 462 9.52 16.32 41.08
CA PRO A 462 10.34 17.36 40.47
C PRO A 462 10.73 17.01 39.03
N TYR A 463 10.81 18.02 38.17
CA TYR A 463 11.21 17.88 36.78
C TYR A 463 12.57 18.53 36.57
N ASP A 464 13.61 17.70 36.44
CA ASP A 464 14.94 18.13 36.00
C ASP A 464 14.95 18.28 34.48
N PHE A 465 15.53 19.36 33.98
CA PHE A 465 15.59 19.66 32.55
C PHE A 465 16.96 20.19 32.11
N VAL A 466 17.30 19.89 30.86
CA VAL A 466 18.35 20.55 30.08
C VAL A 466 17.73 20.98 28.74
N LEU A 467 17.69 22.28 28.47
CA LEU A 467 17.37 22.83 27.16
C LEU A 467 18.52 22.55 26.18
N ALA A 468 18.16 22.42 24.91
CA ALA A 468 19.09 22.28 23.81
C ALA A 468 18.41 22.77 22.54
N GLU A 469 19.14 23.49 21.72
CA GLU A 469 18.66 23.99 20.44
C GLU A 469 18.67 22.89 19.38
N VAL A 470 17.80 23.05 18.38
CA VAL A 470 17.68 22.16 17.21
C VAL A 470 17.49 23.07 15.99
N PRO A 471 18.44 23.16 15.05
CA PRO A 471 18.26 23.94 13.83
C PRO A 471 17.08 23.47 12.95
N GLY A 472 16.50 24.40 12.20
CA GLY A 472 15.54 24.17 11.11
C GLY A 472 15.73 25.15 9.94
N GLY A 473 16.88 25.84 9.91
CA GLY A 473 17.35 26.63 8.76
C GLY A 473 16.64 27.96 8.52
N MET A 474 16.49 28.32 7.24
CA MET A 474 15.81 29.53 6.80
C MET A 474 15.12 29.41 5.44
N VAL A 475 13.98 30.08 5.28
CA VAL A 475 13.32 30.36 4.00
C VAL A 475 13.49 31.84 3.69
N PRO A 476 14.22 32.23 2.63
CA PRO A 476 14.43 33.65 2.31
C PRO A 476 13.14 34.37 1.95
N ALA A 477 13.02 35.63 2.35
CA ALA A 477 11.83 36.43 2.05
C ALA A 477 11.69 36.66 0.54
N VAL A 478 10.48 36.55 -0.01
CA VAL A 478 10.19 36.84 -1.42
C VAL A 478 9.37 38.12 -1.55
N GLY A 479 10.03 39.18 -2.05
CA GLY A 479 9.41 40.48 -2.30
C GLY A 479 9.26 41.39 -1.07
N TRP A 480 8.83 42.62 -1.35
CA TRP A 480 8.78 43.71 -0.36
C TRP A 480 7.42 43.76 0.38
N ALA A 481 7.25 42.91 1.39
CA ALA A 481 6.10 42.97 2.28
C ALA A 481 6.02 44.36 2.96
N ALA A 482 4.94 45.10 2.71
CA ALA A 482 4.85 46.50 3.10
C ALA A 482 4.74 46.65 4.64
N ARG A 483 5.40 47.67 5.20
CA ARG A 483 5.43 47.92 6.65
C ARG A 483 4.04 48.20 7.22
N GLY A 484 3.43 47.20 7.88
CA GLY A 484 2.45 47.38 8.95
C GLY A 484 1.01 46.97 8.68
N SER A 485 0.69 45.69 8.87
CA SER A 485 -0.56 45.17 9.49
C SER A 485 -0.44 43.66 9.74
N PRO A 486 -1.12 43.08 10.76
CA PRO A 486 -0.97 41.67 11.11
C PRO A 486 -1.75 40.71 10.20
N ALA A 487 -1.19 39.50 10.04
CA ALA A 487 -1.81 38.21 9.65
C ALA A 487 -2.91 38.21 8.55
N PRO A 488 -2.67 37.57 7.39
CA PRO A 488 -3.74 37.15 6.49
C PRO A 488 -4.70 36.19 7.22
N SER A 489 -6.00 36.49 7.18
CA SER A 489 -7.03 35.67 7.82
C SER A 489 -7.40 34.44 6.99
N THR A 490 -7.80 33.39 7.68
CA THR A 490 -8.41 32.16 7.14
C THR A 490 -9.46 32.40 6.04
N GLU A 491 -9.20 31.92 4.82
CA GLU A 491 -10.12 31.09 4.01
C GLU A 491 -9.50 30.75 2.64
N GLU A 492 -9.25 29.46 2.36
CA GLU A 492 -9.74 28.85 1.11
C GLU A 492 -9.85 27.32 1.27
N LYS A 493 -11.00 26.85 1.78
CA LYS A 493 -11.27 25.42 1.97
C LYS A 493 -12.12 24.89 0.82
N GLY A 494 -11.50 24.18 -0.14
CA GLY A 494 -12.23 23.26 -1.02
C GLY A 494 -11.81 23.19 -2.48
N LYS A 495 -10.83 22.32 -2.77
CA LYS A 495 -10.92 21.29 -3.84
C LYS A 495 -9.76 20.30 -3.73
N GLU A 496 -10.02 19.20 -3.05
CA GLU A 496 -9.16 18.01 -3.14
C GLU A 496 -9.36 17.37 -4.52
N GLY A 497 -8.31 17.42 -5.35
CA GLY A 497 -8.10 16.40 -6.37
C GLY A 497 -7.28 15.29 -5.75
N THR A 498 -7.78 14.05 -5.79
CA THR A 498 -7.07 12.87 -5.25
C THR A 498 -5.86 12.54 -6.13
N GLY A 499 -4.71 13.14 -5.81
CA GLY A 499 -3.42 12.84 -6.40
C GLY A 499 -2.38 12.69 -5.29
N SER A 500 -1.68 11.57 -5.26
CA SER A 500 -0.61 11.35 -4.27
C SER A 500 0.51 12.37 -4.49
N ARG A 501 0.78 13.20 -3.47
CA ARG A 501 2.00 14.02 -3.45
C ARG A 501 3.14 13.13 -2.98
N VAL A 502 3.89 12.58 -3.94
CA VAL A 502 5.24 12.09 -3.68
C VAL A 502 6.09 13.32 -3.35
N PHE A 503 6.61 13.38 -2.14
CA PHE A 503 7.59 14.39 -1.74
C PHE A 503 8.98 13.76 -1.83
N PRO A 504 9.87 14.24 -2.72
CA PRO A 504 11.30 14.19 -2.46
C PRO A 504 11.63 15.35 -1.52
N SER A 505 11.52 15.12 -0.22
CA SER A 505 12.00 16.05 0.81
C SER A 505 13.30 15.51 1.39
N GLY A 506 14.30 16.38 1.54
CA GLY A 506 15.58 16.02 2.18
C GLY A 506 15.45 15.89 3.70
N SER A 507 14.24 16.07 4.23
CA SER A 507 13.84 15.83 5.61
C SER A 507 12.70 14.81 5.70
N GLY A 508 12.66 14.04 6.78
CA GLY A 508 11.69 12.95 6.93
C GLY A 508 11.57 12.38 8.35
N GLY A 509 10.52 11.58 8.54
CA GLY A 509 10.06 11.12 9.86
C GLY A 509 9.08 12.11 10.53
N PRO A 510 8.81 11.95 11.84
CA PRO A 510 9.35 10.93 12.71
C PRO A 510 8.83 9.52 12.41
N ASP A 511 9.67 8.51 12.64
CA ASP A 511 9.26 7.10 12.65
C ASP A 511 8.55 6.71 13.97
N PRO A 512 8.06 5.46 14.13
CA PRO A 512 7.39 5.03 15.37
C PRO A 512 8.28 5.03 16.63
N PHE A 513 9.60 5.15 16.50
CA PHE A 513 10.53 5.29 17.63
C PHE A 513 10.83 6.77 17.97
N GLY A 514 10.75 7.65 16.98
CA GLY A 514 11.02 9.08 17.08
C GLY A 514 12.34 9.54 16.47
N TYR A 515 13.01 8.72 15.65
CA TYR A 515 14.06 9.24 14.77
C TYR A 515 13.44 10.19 13.75
N ILE A 516 14.20 11.22 13.34
CA ILE A 516 13.95 12.01 12.12
C ILE A 516 15.23 12.07 11.29
N PHE A 517 15.14 12.42 10.01
CA PHE A 517 16.30 12.81 9.20
C PHE A 517 16.17 14.21 8.61
N VAL A 518 17.32 14.82 8.34
CA VAL A 518 17.48 16.07 7.56
C VAL A 518 18.84 16.06 6.85
N ASP A 519 18.85 16.46 5.58
CA ASP A 519 20.05 16.50 4.74
C ASP A 519 20.59 17.93 4.51
N SER A 520 21.79 18.03 3.94
CA SER A 520 22.48 19.30 3.65
C SER A 520 21.84 20.13 2.53
N GLN A 521 20.79 19.63 1.89
CA GLN A 521 19.98 20.38 0.91
C GLN A 521 18.82 21.10 1.58
N GLU A 522 18.26 20.53 2.66
CA GLU A 522 17.26 21.19 3.48
C GLU A 522 17.86 22.30 4.35
N PRO A 523 17.14 23.41 4.56
CA PRO A 523 17.58 24.43 5.48
C PRO A 523 17.70 23.87 6.91
N GLY A 524 18.89 23.98 7.51
CA GLY A 524 19.14 23.54 8.89
C GLY A 524 19.58 22.08 9.02
N GLY A 525 19.80 21.39 7.89
CA GLY A 525 20.54 20.14 7.88
C GLY A 525 22.00 20.26 8.31
N PRO A 526 22.74 19.15 8.31
CA PRO A 526 24.18 19.17 8.53
C PRO A 526 24.90 19.97 7.42
N GLU A 527 25.95 20.70 7.76
CA GLU A 527 26.93 21.13 6.75
C GLU A 527 27.77 19.92 6.32
N PHE A 528 28.18 19.87 5.05
CA PHE A 528 29.09 18.84 4.54
C PHE A 528 30.54 19.20 4.93
N GLU A 529 31.08 18.52 5.93
CA GLU A 529 32.45 18.67 6.43
C GLU A 529 33.20 17.33 6.31
N TRP A 530 33.71 16.99 5.11
CA TRP A 530 34.40 15.73 4.85
C TRP A 530 35.57 15.46 5.82
N ILE A 531 35.54 14.33 6.53
CA ILE A 531 36.57 13.95 7.50
C ILE A 531 37.52 12.88 6.95
N GLU A 532 38.37 13.29 6.04
CA GLU A 532 39.48 12.50 5.46
C GLU A 532 40.21 11.61 6.50
N ILE A 533 40.00 10.28 6.43
CA ILE A 533 40.71 9.29 7.23
C ILE A 533 41.51 8.26 6.40
N ALA A 534 41.27 8.10 5.11
CA ALA A 534 42.02 7.18 4.25
C ALA A 534 43.52 7.52 4.14
N PRO A 535 44.45 6.70 4.67
CA PRO A 535 45.89 6.95 4.54
C PRO A 535 46.42 7.11 3.09
N PRO A 536 45.79 6.55 2.03
CA PRO A 536 46.15 6.87 0.64
C PRO A 536 45.87 8.31 0.19
N ALA A 537 44.83 8.97 0.73
CA ALA A 537 44.46 10.35 0.39
C ALA A 537 45.05 11.38 1.38
N GLY A 538 45.37 10.96 2.60
CA GLY A 538 46.18 11.72 3.55
C GLY A 538 45.75 11.59 5.01
N GLY A 539 44.64 10.89 5.27
CA GLY A 539 44.11 10.66 6.60
C GLY A 539 44.92 9.71 7.48
N ASN A 540 44.35 9.37 8.64
CA ASN A 540 45.01 8.63 9.72
C ASN A 540 44.19 7.46 10.30
N GLY A 541 43.21 6.96 9.54
CA GLY A 541 42.37 5.81 9.88
C GLY A 541 43.09 4.46 9.77
N THR A 542 42.44 3.43 10.31
CA THR A 542 42.93 2.05 10.32
C THR A 542 42.15 1.22 9.29
N PRO A 543 42.80 0.48 8.36
CA PRO A 543 42.11 -0.38 7.40
C PRO A 543 41.46 -1.58 8.09
N LEU A 544 40.26 -1.95 7.65
CA LEU A 544 39.59 -3.18 8.06
C LEU A 544 40.14 -4.42 7.34
N GLY A 545 40.74 -4.25 6.14
CA GLY A 545 41.27 -5.35 5.34
C GLY A 545 40.22 -5.99 4.44
N LEU A 546 39.24 -5.19 3.97
CA LEU A 546 38.17 -5.61 3.07
C LEU A 546 38.54 -5.39 1.59
N HIS A 547 39.69 -4.78 1.27
CA HIS A 547 40.17 -4.63 -0.10
C HIS A 547 40.18 -5.95 -0.90
N GLY A 548 39.57 -5.91 -2.09
CA GLY A 548 39.48 -7.03 -3.01
C GLY A 548 38.46 -8.11 -2.61
N PHE A 549 37.68 -7.88 -1.55
CA PHE A 549 36.55 -8.72 -1.18
C PHE A 549 35.22 -8.18 -1.70
N ASP A 550 34.30 -9.14 -1.78
CA ASP A 550 32.91 -9.05 -2.22
C ASP A 550 32.08 -9.84 -1.20
N ASP A 551 30.79 -9.53 -1.08
CA ASP A 551 29.79 -10.34 -0.36
C ASP A 551 30.19 -10.72 1.11
N THR A 552 30.84 -9.81 1.87
CA THR A 552 31.44 -10.12 3.19
C THR A 552 31.35 -8.99 4.23
N TYR A 553 31.85 -9.22 5.45
CA TYR A 553 31.83 -8.27 6.56
C TYR A 553 32.99 -8.44 7.56
N TYR A 554 33.29 -7.37 8.28
CA TYR A 554 34.20 -7.32 9.43
C TYR A 554 33.40 -7.38 10.74
N TRP A 555 33.80 -8.23 11.71
CA TRP A 555 33.25 -8.29 13.06
C TRP A 555 34.27 -8.84 14.09
N PRO A 556 34.29 -8.36 15.34
CA PRO A 556 33.62 -7.14 15.83
C PRO A 556 34.52 -5.92 15.61
N LEU A 557 33.93 -4.77 15.27
CA LEU A 557 34.57 -3.49 15.58
C LEU A 557 34.09 -3.05 16.96
N GLU A 558 34.99 -3.07 17.96
CA GLU A 558 34.71 -2.53 19.31
C GLU A 558 34.59 -1.00 19.26
N LEU A 559 33.60 -0.45 19.97
CA LEU A 559 33.36 0.99 20.13
C LEU A 559 33.90 1.47 21.47
N SER A 560 34.55 2.65 21.48
CA SER A 560 35.02 3.29 22.71
C SER A 560 33.89 3.88 23.58
N PHE A 561 32.68 4.00 23.01
CA PHE A 561 31.47 4.52 23.65
C PHE A 561 30.25 3.60 23.42
N SER A 562 29.21 3.77 24.23
CA SER A 562 27.99 2.95 24.18
C SER A 562 26.92 3.60 23.31
N PHE A 563 26.91 3.26 22.02
CA PHE A 563 26.03 3.82 21.00
C PHE A 563 24.55 3.41 21.20
N PRO A 564 23.61 4.36 21.39
CA PRO A 564 22.18 4.04 21.48
C PRO A 564 21.52 4.04 20.10
N PHE A 565 20.77 2.98 19.79
CA PHE A 565 20.08 2.79 18.52
C PHE A 565 18.77 2.03 18.75
N TYR A 566 17.64 2.60 18.32
CA TYR A 566 16.27 2.08 18.54
C TYR A 566 16.00 1.53 19.96
N GLY A 567 16.41 2.30 20.97
CA GLY A 567 16.18 1.99 22.40
C GLY A 567 17.14 0.95 22.99
N SER A 568 17.90 0.25 22.14
CA SER A 568 19.01 -0.62 22.55
C SER A 568 20.32 0.16 22.66
N ARG A 569 21.35 -0.45 23.27
CA ARG A 569 22.70 0.10 23.36
C ARG A 569 23.74 -0.93 22.94
N TYR A 570 24.69 -0.49 22.14
CA TYR A 570 25.70 -1.32 21.49
C TYR A 570 27.10 -0.78 21.78
N ASN A 571 28.06 -1.67 21.96
CA ASN A 571 29.48 -1.32 22.16
C ASN A 571 30.39 -2.04 21.14
N GLU A 572 29.79 -2.71 20.15
CA GLU A 572 30.44 -3.38 19.03
C GLU A 572 29.48 -3.39 17.83
N LEU A 573 30.02 -3.40 16.61
CA LEU A 573 29.23 -3.51 15.37
C LEU A 573 29.96 -4.30 14.26
N ALA A 574 29.20 -4.70 13.25
CA ALA A 574 29.65 -5.26 11.99
C ALA A 574 29.72 -4.17 10.91
N ILE A 575 30.64 -4.33 9.96
CA ILE A 575 30.77 -3.47 8.78
C ILE A 575 30.83 -4.38 7.55
N ALA A 576 29.82 -4.31 6.67
CA ALA A 576 29.77 -5.12 5.45
C ALA A 576 30.33 -4.37 4.22
N THR A 577 30.79 -5.11 3.21
CA THR A 577 31.18 -4.54 1.91
C THR A 577 30.02 -3.81 1.24
N ASN A 578 28.82 -4.38 1.39
CA ASN A 578 27.55 -3.92 0.83
C ASN A 578 26.91 -2.81 1.68
N GLY A 579 27.71 -1.76 1.94
CA GLY A 579 27.32 -0.45 2.46
C GLY A 579 26.39 -0.41 3.66
N THR A 580 26.61 -1.32 4.62
CA THR A 580 25.76 -1.50 5.81
C THR A 580 26.55 -1.71 7.10
N LEU A 581 26.01 -1.16 8.20
CA LEU A 581 26.43 -1.44 9.58
C LEU A 581 25.29 -2.13 10.35
N TYR A 582 25.60 -3.08 11.23
CA TYR A 582 24.60 -3.77 12.06
C TYR A 582 25.22 -4.38 13.33
N PHE A 583 24.40 -4.79 14.28
CA PHE A 583 24.82 -5.00 15.67
C PHE A 583 24.87 -6.46 16.12
N ILE A 584 25.03 -7.39 15.17
CA ILE A 584 25.18 -8.83 15.42
C ILE A 584 26.20 -9.46 14.47
N ASN A 585 26.83 -10.55 14.91
CA ASN A 585 27.70 -11.36 14.06
C ASN A 585 26.88 -12.19 13.06
N GLY A 586 26.83 -11.75 11.81
CA GLY A 586 26.12 -12.40 10.70
C GLY A 586 26.37 -11.63 9.41
N TYR A 587 25.69 -12.01 8.32
CA TYR A 587 25.78 -11.31 7.05
C TYR A 587 24.40 -10.87 6.56
N ILE A 588 24.27 -9.62 6.11
CA ILE A 588 22.99 -8.99 5.70
C ILE A 588 22.70 -9.06 4.19
N GLY A 589 23.63 -9.56 3.38
CA GLY A 589 23.43 -9.77 1.94
C GLY A 589 23.63 -8.52 1.05
N TYR A 590 23.72 -8.76 -0.27
CA TYR A 590 23.72 -7.72 -1.31
C TYR A 590 22.31 -7.24 -1.69
N ALA A 591 21.30 -8.11 -1.57
CA ALA A 591 19.97 -7.87 -2.14
C ALA A 591 19.14 -6.93 -1.25
N ASN A 592 19.30 -5.64 -1.50
CA ASN A 592 18.72 -4.54 -0.74
C ASN A 592 17.17 -4.56 -0.67
N GLN A 593 16.62 -4.10 0.45
CA GLN A 593 15.17 -4.12 0.73
C GLN A 593 14.68 -2.75 1.22
N PRO A 594 13.42 -2.37 0.94
CA PRO A 594 12.86 -1.10 1.42
C PRO A 594 12.71 -1.08 2.94
N ILE A 595 12.72 0.12 3.53
CA ILE A 595 12.66 0.35 4.98
C ILE A 595 11.32 1.03 5.35
N PRO A 596 10.63 0.61 6.42
CA PRO A 596 10.87 -0.60 7.20
C PRO A 596 10.42 -1.87 6.45
N GLY A 597 11.18 -2.94 6.58
CA GLY A 597 10.91 -4.23 5.96
C GLY A 597 11.69 -5.39 6.60
N ASP A 598 11.47 -6.60 6.08
CA ASP A 598 12.36 -7.74 6.37
C ASP A 598 13.50 -7.73 5.35
N SER A 599 14.74 -7.75 5.83
CA SER A 599 15.94 -7.87 4.98
C SER A 599 15.97 -9.17 4.18
N GLY A 600 15.26 -10.21 4.62
CA GLY A 600 15.31 -11.55 4.03
C GLY A 600 16.54 -12.37 4.48
N TYR A 601 17.51 -11.74 5.15
CA TYR A 601 18.70 -12.37 5.72
C TYR A 601 18.62 -12.52 7.25
N GLY A 602 17.51 -12.07 7.86
CA GLY A 602 17.25 -12.19 9.31
C GLY A 602 17.94 -11.13 10.17
N ILE A 603 18.63 -10.16 9.56
CA ILE A 603 19.25 -9.02 10.25
C ILE A 603 18.37 -7.79 10.01
N ASN A 604 17.48 -7.48 10.95
CA ASN A 604 16.46 -6.44 10.76
C ASN A 604 16.68 -5.17 11.60
N THR A 605 17.87 -5.03 12.19
CA THR A 605 18.33 -3.85 12.95
C THR A 605 19.67 -3.39 12.37
N PHE A 606 19.65 -2.38 11.49
CA PHE A 606 20.79 -2.00 10.65
C PHE A 606 20.78 -0.52 10.23
N ILE A 607 21.94 -0.05 9.78
CA ILE A 607 22.19 1.26 9.18
C ILE A 607 22.62 1.01 7.74
N ALA A 608 21.84 1.50 6.76
CA ALA A 608 22.12 1.39 5.34
C ALA A 608 22.55 2.76 4.80
N HIS A 609 23.85 2.97 4.65
CA HIS A 609 24.38 4.22 4.07
C HIS A 609 24.57 4.13 2.55
N TRP A 610 24.78 2.91 2.02
CA TRP A 610 24.70 2.60 0.59
C TRP A 610 24.45 1.09 0.41
N TRP A 611 23.28 0.57 0.82
CA TRP A 611 23.04 -0.87 0.74
C TRP A 611 22.69 -1.28 -0.70
N ASP A 612 23.65 -1.90 -1.37
CA ASP A 612 23.62 -2.34 -2.77
C ASP A 612 24.69 -3.45 -2.96
N ASP A 613 24.81 -4.01 -4.16
CA ASP A 613 25.81 -5.03 -4.54
C ASP A 613 27.18 -4.35 -4.82
N LEU A 614 28.10 -4.36 -3.85
CA LEU A 614 29.30 -3.50 -3.83
C LEU A 614 30.62 -4.26 -3.62
N TYR A 615 31.64 -3.86 -4.39
CA TYR A 615 32.96 -4.47 -4.41
C TYR A 615 34.05 -3.49 -3.92
N ILE A 616 34.76 -3.85 -2.85
CA ILE A 616 35.77 -2.97 -2.22
C ILE A 616 37.08 -2.97 -3.04
N SER A 617 37.06 -2.24 -4.15
CA SER A 617 38.17 -2.07 -5.07
C SER A 617 37.90 -0.81 -5.92
N PRO A 618 38.92 -0.02 -6.29
CA PRO A 618 40.36 -0.19 -6.02
C PRO A 618 40.80 0.21 -4.60
N GLY A 619 39.91 0.78 -3.79
CA GLY A 619 40.21 1.25 -2.43
C GLY A 619 39.97 0.21 -1.32
N GLU A 620 39.56 0.67 -0.15
CA GLU A 620 39.56 -0.07 1.13
C GLU A 620 38.62 0.63 2.12
N VAL A 621 38.08 -0.10 3.11
CA VAL A 621 37.28 0.51 4.18
C VAL A 621 38.18 0.83 5.37
N TYR A 622 38.17 2.10 5.78
CA TYR A 622 38.95 2.63 6.90
C TYR A 622 38.02 3.02 8.06
N TYR A 623 38.52 2.93 9.29
CA TYR A 623 37.81 3.46 10.46
C TYR A 623 38.70 4.30 11.37
N ARG A 624 38.09 5.22 12.12
CA ARG A 624 38.71 5.97 13.20
C ARG A 624 37.71 6.22 14.33
N ASP A 625 37.97 5.65 15.49
CA ASP A 625 37.27 5.98 16.74
C ASP A 625 38.15 6.94 17.57
N ASP A 626 37.58 8.04 18.05
CA ASP A 626 38.28 9.06 18.85
C ASP A 626 37.72 9.28 20.28
N GLY A 627 36.74 8.47 20.71
CA GLY A 627 36.05 8.65 21.99
C GLY A 627 34.79 9.53 21.93
N ASN A 628 34.67 10.38 20.91
CA ASN A 628 33.52 11.29 20.71
C ASN A 628 32.77 11.00 19.39
N ARG A 629 33.40 10.30 18.45
CA ARG A 629 32.82 9.80 17.20
C ARG A 629 33.46 8.47 16.83
N LEU A 630 32.69 7.57 16.18
CA LEU A 630 33.25 6.61 15.24
C LEU A 630 33.05 7.18 13.84
N ILE A 631 34.10 7.18 13.03
CA ILE A 631 34.06 7.48 11.59
C ILE A 631 34.42 6.20 10.84
N VAL A 632 33.67 5.84 9.81
CA VAL A 632 33.98 4.76 8.87
C VAL A 632 33.91 5.32 7.45
N GLU A 633 35.04 5.29 6.74
CA GLU A 633 35.18 5.79 5.37
C GLU A 633 35.27 4.61 4.40
N PHE A 634 34.36 4.56 3.44
CA PHE A 634 34.36 3.64 2.31
C PHE A 634 35.09 4.34 1.17
N TYR A 635 36.42 4.24 1.18
CA TYR A 635 37.30 4.91 0.23
C TYR A 635 37.35 4.13 -1.09
N ARG A 636 36.92 4.76 -2.19
CA ARG A 636 37.01 4.24 -3.57
C ARG A 636 36.48 2.82 -3.74
N VAL A 637 35.17 2.69 -3.59
CA VAL A 637 34.40 1.45 -3.75
C VAL A 637 33.71 1.43 -5.12
N SER A 638 33.69 0.28 -5.77
CA SER A 638 32.98 0.08 -7.04
C SER A 638 31.68 -0.70 -6.82
N GLY A 639 30.75 -0.59 -7.78
CA GLY A 639 29.64 -1.56 -7.88
C GLY A 639 30.17 -2.96 -8.20
N CYS A 640 29.35 -3.99 -7.93
CA CYS A 640 29.71 -5.39 -8.11
C CYS A 640 30.26 -5.68 -9.53
N CYS A 641 31.25 -6.59 -9.58
CA CYS A 641 32.08 -6.92 -10.75
C CYS A 641 32.98 -5.76 -11.29
N ALA A 642 33.15 -4.68 -10.52
CA ALA A 642 33.98 -3.50 -10.81
C ALA A 642 33.43 -2.58 -11.93
N THR A 643 32.80 -1.49 -11.50
CA THR A 643 32.34 -0.37 -12.31
C THR A 643 33.49 0.43 -12.96
N PRO A 644 33.23 1.27 -13.99
CA PRO A 644 34.28 2.05 -14.65
C PRO A 644 34.96 3.07 -13.75
N ASP A 645 34.25 3.63 -12.75
CA ASP A 645 34.83 4.42 -11.66
C ASP A 645 34.38 3.96 -10.26
N SER A 646 34.73 4.72 -9.22
CA SER A 646 34.63 4.31 -7.81
C SER A 646 34.17 5.43 -6.86
N ALA A 647 32.96 5.31 -6.31
CA ALA A 647 32.40 6.24 -5.32
C ALA A 647 33.17 6.26 -3.98
N THR A 648 32.99 7.33 -3.21
CA THR A 648 33.64 7.53 -1.89
C THR A 648 32.71 8.26 -0.92
N TRP A 649 32.47 7.67 0.25
CA TRP A 649 31.58 8.22 1.28
C TRP A 649 32.03 7.80 2.69
N GLU A 650 31.49 8.46 3.72
CA GLU A 650 31.69 8.10 5.13
C GLU A 650 30.37 8.01 5.90
N VAL A 651 30.39 7.22 6.98
CA VAL A 651 29.34 7.16 8.00
C VAL A 651 29.95 7.43 9.38
N ILE A 652 29.32 8.35 10.13
CA ILE A 652 29.78 8.82 11.43
C ILE A 652 28.72 8.54 12.49
N LEU A 653 29.10 7.82 13.55
CA LEU A 653 28.23 7.51 14.70
C LEU A 653 28.62 8.38 15.91
N TYR A 654 27.62 9.01 16.52
CA TYR A 654 27.79 9.87 17.70
C TYR A 654 27.31 9.17 19.00
N PRO A 655 27.97 9.37 20.16
CA PRO A 655 27.62 8.71 21.43
C PRO A 655 26.20 8.96 21.96
N ASP A 656 25.47 9.93 21.42
CA ASP A 656 24.09 10.24 21.78
C ASP A 656 23.04 9.59 20.83
N GLY A 657 23.51 8.84 19.83
CA GLY A 657 22.70 8.06 18.89
C GLY A 657 22.50 8.68 17.52
N SER A 658 23.00 9.90 17.27
CA SER A 658 22.94 10.50 15.95
C SER A 658 23.88 9.81 14.96
N ILE A 659 23.48 9.80 13.68
CA ILE A 659 24.19 9.15 12.58
C ILE A 659 24.29 10.14 11.42
N LEU A 660 25.49 10.42 10.94
CA LEU A 660 25.73 11.23 9.75
C LEU A 660 26.21 10.33 8.61
N PHE A 661 25.62 10.46 7.43
CA PHE A 661 26.24 10.01 6.17
C PHE A 661 26.83 11.24 5.48
N GLN A 662 28.02 11.14 4.87
CA GLN A 662 28.56 12.18 3.99
C GLN A 662 29.09 11.55 2.71
N TYR A 663 28.77 12.11 1.55
CA TYR A 663 29.11 11.57 0.24
C TYR A 663 30.05 12.53 -0.50
N LEU A 664 31.31 12.12 -0.69
CA LEU A 664 32.31 12.93 -1.41
C LEU A 664 32.19 12.75 -2.93
N ASP A 665 31.92 11.52 -3.35
CA ASP A 665 31.86 11.08 -4.74
C ASP A 665 30.77 10.00 -4.86
N THR A 666 29.81 10.22 -5.76
CA THR A 666 28.61 9.38 -5.95
C THR A 666 28.45 8.86 -7.39
N ASP A 667 29.40 9.13 -8.29
CA ASP A 667 29.35 8.70 -9.69
C ASP A 667 30.26 7.47 -9.90
N LEU A 668 29.67 6.34 -10.30
CA LEU A 668 30.42 5.12 -10.61
C LEU A 668 30.58 4.93 -12.12
N ASN A 669 30.05 5.87 -12.92
CA ASN A 669 29.92 5.83 -14.38
C ASN A 669 29.21 4.53 -14.83
N ALA A 670 28.15 4.19 -14.11
CA ALA A 670 27.38 2.96 -14.22
C ALA A 670 25.92 3.19 -13.75
N PRO A 671 24.96 3.53 -14.67
CA PRO A 671 23.62 4.04 -14.32
C PRO A 671 22.67 3.14 -13.50
N ALA A 672 23.12 1.96 -13.08
CA ALA A 672 22.45 1.13 -12.09
C ALA A 672 22.86 1.47 -10.65
N TYR A 673 24.03 2.08 -10.44
CA TYR A 673 24.59 2.43 -9.13
C TYR A 673 24.69 3.94 -8.92
N ASP A 674 24.94 4.72 -9.98
CA ASP A 674 25.19 6.18 -9.92
C ASP A 674 24.15 6.90 -9.03
N HIS A 675 24.63 7.76 -8.13
CA HIS A 675 23.82 8.51 -7.17
C HIS A 675 22.90 7.64 -6.26
N GLY A 676 23.22 6.36 -6.10
CA GLY A 676 22.43 5.40 -5.33
C GLY A 676 21.25 4.78 -6.09
N ALA A 677 21.26 4.80 -7.43
CA ALA A 677 20.14 4.35 -8.27
C ALA A 677 19.63 2.92 -7.98
N GLY A 678 20.48 2.01 -7.50
CA GLY A 678 20.14 0.64 -7.11
C GLY A 678 20.03 0.42 -5.60
N ALA A 679 20.32 1.44 -4.78
CA ALA A 679 20.63 1.28 -3.36
C ALA A 679 19.43 1.50 -2.44
N THR A 680 19.52 0.94 -1.21
CA THR A 680 18.73 1.38 -0.06
C THR A 680 19.58 2.31 0.79
N VAL A 681 19.00 3.45 1.18
CA VAL A 681 19.62 4.43 2.10
C VAL A 681 18.63 4.74 3.22
N GLY A 682 19.05 4.57 4.48
CA GLY A 682 18.20 4.73 5.66
C GLY A 682 18.70 4.00 6.90
N ILE A 683 17.84 3.92 7.93
CA ILE A 683 18.11 3.22 9.19
C ILE A 683 16.89 2.41 9.62
N GLN A 684 17.10 1.22 10.19
CA GLN A 684 16.01 0.35 10.63
C GLN A 684 16.28 -0.22 12.02
N GLY A 685 15.25 -0.19 12.89
CA GLY A 685 15.25 -0.82 14.20
C GLY A 685 14.68 -2.23 14.17
N ASP A 686 13.53 -2.40 13.53
CA ASP A 686 12.86 -3.68 13.30
C ASP A 686 12.00 -3.65 12.01
N THR A 687 11.33 -4.76 11.69
CA THR A 687 10.55 -4.90 10.46
C THR A 687 9.28 -4.02 10.38
N ALA A 688 8.97 -3.24 11.42
CA ALA A 688 7.88 -2.26 11.45
C ALA A 688 8.38 -0.83 11.71
N THR A 689 9.66 -0.64 12.04
CA THR A 689 10.21 0.60 12.60
C THR A 689 11.52 0.99 11.92
N GLY A 690 11.47 2.01 11.08
CA GLY A 690 12.65 2.54 10.39
C GLY A 690 12.36 3.80 9.58
N LEU A 691 13.42 4.47 9.14
CA LEU A 691 13.41 5.60 8.22
C LEU A 691 14.14 5.24 6.92
N GLN A 692 13.43 5.34 5.80
CA GLN A 692 14.01 5.30 4.47
C GLN A 692 14.26 6.72 3.96
N TYR A 693 15.47 6.99 3.49
CA TYR A 693 15.81 8.17 2.67
C TYR A 693 15.70 7.82 1.18
N GLY A 694 16.21 6.65 0.77
CA GLY A 694 16.19 6.17 -0.61
C GLY A 694 15.94 4.66 -0.73
N TYR A 695 15.31 4.26 -1.84
CA TYR A 695 15.23 2.87 -2.29
C TYR A 695 15.12 2.84 -3.82
N ASN A 696 16.11 2.25 -4.48
CA ASN A 696 16.17 2.04 -5.94
C ASN A 696 15.86 3.33 -6.73
N ALA A 697 16.47 4.43 -6.32
CA ALA A 697 16.31 5.75 -6.90
C ALA A 697 17.57 6.61 -6.69
N PRO A 698 18.02 7.39 -7.70
CA PRO A 698 19.19 8.25 -7.58
C PRO A 698 18.88 9.46 -6.70
N VAL A 699 19.10 9.32 -5.39
CA VAL A 699 18.77 10.33 -4.35
C VAL A 699 20.01 10.92 -3.65
N LEU A 700 21.20 10.42 -3.98
CA LEU A 700 22.47 10.92 -3.47
C LEU A 700 23.06 11.98 -4.41
N SER A 701 24.00 12.76 -3.91
CA SER A 701 24.84 13.64 -4.73
C SER A 701 26.16 13.90 -4.03
N ASP A 702 27.18 14.32 -4.78
CA ASP A 702 28.44 14.78 -4.22
C ASP A 702 28.18 16.01 -3.31
N GLY A 703 28.89 16.09 -2.18
CA GLY A 703 28.68 17.13 -1.16
C GLY A 703 27.37 16.99 -0.37
N LEU A 704 26.65 15.87 -0.50
CA LEU A 704 25.49 15.57 0.35
C LEU A 704 25.96 15.09 1.72
N ALA A 705 25.32 15.61 2.77
CA ALA A 705 25.38 15.04 4.11
C ALA A 705 23.95 14.77 4.61
N ILE A 706 23.70 13.63 5.25
CA ILE A 706 22.36 13.22 5.75
C ILE A 706 22.47 12.91 7.24
N CYS A 707 21.81 13.70 8.07
CA CYS A 707 21.77 13.47 9.51
C CYS A 707 20.49 12.74 9.92
N PHE A 708 20.63 11.58 10.56
CA PHE A 708 19.56 10.92 11.31
C PHE A 708 19.72 11.26 12.80
N LEU A 709 18.69 11.89 13.38
CA LEU A 709 18.70 12.38 14.76
C LEU A 709 18.00 11.38 15.68
N TYR A 710 18.73 10.82 16.65
CA TYR A 710 18.12 10.03 17.72
C TYR A 710 17.10 10.87 18.49
N PRO A 711 15.95 10.32 18.94
CA PRO A 711 14.96 11.04 19.76
C PRO A 711 15.54 11.52 21.11
N GLY A 712 16.19 12.68 21.09
CA GLY A 712 16.87 13.28 22.24
C GLY A 712 18.31 13.74 22.00
N SER A 713 18.90 13.43 20.85
CA SER A 713 20.27 13.81 20.45
C SER A 713 20.44 15.33 20.19
N LEU A 714 21.69 15.82 20.22
CA LEU A 714 22.14 17.14 19.73
C LEU A 714 22.33 17.18 18.20
N GLY A 715 21.92 16.15 17.46
CA GLY A 715 22.15 16.05 16.03
C GLY A 715 23.62 15.81 15.68
N CYS A 716 23.91 15.79 14.38
CA CYS A 716 25.16 15.25 13.84
C CYS A 716 26.35 16.22 13.84
N GLY A 717 26.39 17.13 14.81
CA GLY A 717 27.38 18.21 14.87
C GLY A 717 26.82 19.60 15.10
N TYR A 718 25.57 19.75 15.56
CA TYR A 718 25.04 21.07 15.87
C TYR A 718 25.78 21.70 17.07
N GLY A 719 26.59 22.71 16.77
CA GLY A 719 26.80 23.80 17.71
C GLY A 719 25.55 24.67 17.82
N ASP A 720 25.51 25.46 18.89
CA ASP A 720 24.92 26.81 19.00
C ASP A 720 24.14 27.27 17.74
N VAL A 721 22.82 27.40 17.82
CA VAL A 721 22.01 28.05 16.77
C VAL A 721 22.32 29.55 16.88
N PRO A 722 23.16 30.17 16.03
CA PRO A 722 23.87 31.39 16.47
C PRO A 722 22.97 32.64 16.58
N TRP A 723 21.71 32.52 16.16
CA TRP A 723 20.65 33.54 16.25
C TRP A 723 19.64 33.31 17.38
N LEU A 724 19.77 32.22 18.14
CA LEU A 724 18.96 31.84 19.29
C LEU A 724 19.89 31.71 20.52
N ALA A 725 19.33 31.62 21.73
CA ALA A 725 19.97 31.15 22.97
C ALA A 725 18.96 31.13 24.13
N GLU A 726 19.25 30.41 25.22
CA GLU A 726 18.40 30.37 26.43
C GLU A 726 19.16 30.58 27.76
N ASP A 727 18.48 31.14 28.77
CA ASP A 727 18.93 31.17 30.17
C ASP A 727 17.75 30.88 31.13
N PRO A 728 17.84 29.92 32.06
CA PRO A 728 18.94 28.97 32.24
C PRO A 728 18.81 27.74 31.32
N ILE A 729 19.93 27.33 30.71
CA ILE A 729 20.04 26.11 29.88
C ILE A 729 19.66 24.85 30.67
N SER A 730 19.74 24.84 32.01
CA SER A 730 19.31 23.69 32.82
C SER A 730 18.84 24.07 34.22
N GLY A 731 18.02 23.20 34.83
CA GLY A 731 17.55 23.38 36.20
C GLY A 731 16.51 22.33 36.63
N THR A 732 15.86 22.60 37.76
CA THR A 732 14.81 21.74 38.33
C THR A 732 13.54 22.57 38.57
N VAL A 733 12.39 22.07 38.13
CA VAL A 733 11.07 22.65 38.44
C VAL A 733 10.31 21.72 39.39
N PRO A 734 10.11 22.09 40.67
CA PRO A 734 9.36 21.29 41.63
C PRO A 734 7.93 20.96 41.17
N ALA A 735 7.41 19.82 41.66
CA ALA A 735 6.04 19.39 41.43
C ALA A 735 5.01 20.50 41.76
N GLY A 736 4.07 20.75 40.84
CA GLY A 736 3.02 21.77 41.01
C GLY A 736 3.52 23.22 40.97
N SER A 737 4.68 23.50 40.37
CA SER A 737 5.28 24.84 40.30
C SER A 737 5.70 25.24 38.88
N ALA A 738 6.27 26.44 38.73
CA ALA A 738 6.74 26.95 37.45
C ALA A 738 8.09 27.67 37.59
N LEU A 739 8.82 27.74 36.48
CA LEU A 739 10.06 28.48 36.28
C LEU A 739 9.89 29.40 35.06
N HIS A 740 10.68 30.47 34.98
CA HIS A 740 10.63 31.47 33.91
C HIS A 740 11.98 31.60 33.20
N PRO A 741 12.27 30.77 32.18
CA PRO A 741 13.45 30.94 31.33
C PRO A 741 13.29 32.13 30.38
N THR A 742 14.40 32.74 29.97
CA THR A 742 14.47 33.76 28.91
C THR A 742 15.08 33.15 27.66
N VAL A 743 14.50 33.45 26.49
CA VAL A 743 15.01 33.06 25.17
C VAL A 743 15.43 34.30 24.41
N TYR A 744 16.63 34.31 23.86
CA TYR A 744 17.24 35.42 23.13
C TYR A 744 17.23 35.19 21.62
N PHE A 745 17.16 36.27 20.85
CA PHE A 745 17.05 36.26 19.39
C PHE A 745 18.00 37.28 18.76
N SER A 746 18.69 36.94 17.68
CA SER A 746 19.70 37.80 17.03
C SER A 746 19.66 37.73 15.50
N ALA A 747 19.03 38.71 14.86
CA ALA A 747 18.93 38.83 13.41
C ALA A 747 20.19 39.43 12.76
N THR A 748 21.38 39.06 13.23
CA THR A 748 22.67 39.66 12.82
C THR A 748 23.48 38.73 11.92
N VAL A 749 24.35 39.30 11.08
CA VAL A 749 25.27 38.52 10.23
C VAL A 749 26.28 37.71 11.06
N ALA A 750 26.66 38.21 12.25
CA ALA A 750 27.49 37.46 13.19
C ALA A 750 26.77 36.23 13.75
N ALA A 751 25.43 36.28 13.83
CA ALA A 751 24.54 35.21 14.22
C ALA A 751 24.11 34.30 13.04
N GLY A 752 24.83 34.33 11.93
CA GLY A 752 24.52 33.52 10.75
C GLY A 752 23.32 34.01 9.91
N CYS A 753 22.58 35.05 10.34
CA CYS A 753 21.52 35.64 9.53
C CYS A 753 22.11 36.41 8.34
N ARG A 754 22.31 35.73 7.20
CA ARG A 754 22.92 36.29 5.97
C ARG A 754 21.91 36.92 5.01
N GLN A 755 20.61 36.68 5.15
CA GLN A 755 19.58 37.43 4.40
C GLN A 755 18.22 37.53 5.12
N PRO A 756 17.36 38.51 4.78
CA PRO A 756 15.96 38.55 5.20
C PRO A 756 15.18 37.28 4.83
N GLY A 757 14.31 36.83 5.72
CA GLY A 757 13.60 35.54 5.62
C GLY A 757 13.12 35.03 6.97
N ASP A 758 12.40 33.92 6.96
CA ASP A 758 11.97 33.22 8.16
C ASP A 758 13.01 32.16 8.52
N TYR A 759 13.64 32.29 9.69
CA TYR A 759 14.58 31.33 10.25
C TYR A 759 13.84 30.42 11.23
N TYR A 760 14.14 29.12 11.22
CA TYR A 760 13.46 28.10 12.03
C TYR A 760 14.44 27.33 12.90
N ALA A 761 14.00 26.99 14.10
CA ALA A 761 14.68 26.12 15.04
C ALA A 761 13.64 25.48 15.98
N GLY A 762 14.10 24.77 17.00
CA GLY A 762 13.29 24.39 18.14
C GLY A 762 14.13 24.31 19.41
N LEU A 763 13.50 24.61 20.56
CA LEU A 763 14.05 24.36 21.87
C LEU A 763 13.56 23.00 22.36
N LYS A 764 14.50 22.06 22.60
CA LYS A 764 14.22 20.71 23.07
C LYS A 764 14.62 20.56 24.53
N MET A 765 13.62 20.49 25.40
CA MET A 765 13.77 20.15 26.81
C MET A 765 14.04 18.66 26.99
N ARG A 766 15.20 18.35 27.53
CA ARG A 766 15.64 17.00 27.90
C ARG A 766 15.34 16.75 29.37
N GLY A 767 14.27 15.99 29.59
CA GLY A 767 13.81 15.50 30.89
C GLY A 767 12.81 14.36 30.66
N ASP A 768 12.18 13.85 31.71
CA ASP A 768 11.03 12.94 31.58
C ASP A 768 9.78 13.62 32.15
N PRO A 769 8.80 14.05 31.32
CA PRO A 769 8.78 13.95 29.85
C PRO A 769 9.68 14.96 29.14
N SER A 770 10.17 14.62 27.94
CA SER A 770 10.84 15.60 27.08
C SER A 770 9.81 16.48 26.36
N VAL A 771 10.12 17.77 26.20
CA VAL A 771 9.25 18.76 25.56
C VAL A 771 9.97 19.38 24.37
N TYR A 772 9.27 19.60 23.26
CA TYR A 772 9.80 20.31 22.09
C TYR A 772 8.95 21.54 21.81
N VAL A 773 9.62 22.65 21.53
CA VAL A 773 9.03 23.97 21.31
C VAL A 773 9.54 24.49 19.96
N PRO A 774 8.72 24.55 18.91
CA PRO A 774 9.13 25.14 17.64
C PRO A 774 9.41 26.64 17.80
N VAL A 775 10.42 27.13 17.10
CA VAL A 775 10.88 28.52 17.16
C VAL A 775 11.00 29.09 15.74
N THR A 776 10.47 30.30 15.53
CA THR A 776 10.61 31.04 14.27
C THR A 776 11.10 32.47 14.52
N LEU A 777 12.09 32.90 13.73
CA LEU A 777 12.61 34.26 13.68
C LEU A 777 12.42 34.84 12.26
N THR A 778 11.42 35.70 12.10
CA THR A 778 11.21 36.46 10.86
C THR A 778 12.15 37.67 10.81
N VAL A 779 13.09 37.69 9.87
CA VAL A 779 14.03 38.81 9.65
C VAL A 779 13.55 39.68 8.50
N LEU A 780 13.18 40.93 8.80
CA LEU A 780 12.69 41.91 7.84
C LEU A 780 13.84 42.63 7.09
N PRO A 781 13.66 42.97 5.80
CA PRO A 781 14.72 43.57 4.98
C PRO A 781 15.10 44.99 5.40
N ALA A 782 16.40 45.29 5.32
CA ALA A 782 16.92 46.63 5.52
C ALA A 782 16.45 47.57 4.39
N ALA A 783 16.19 48.84 4.73
CA ALA A 783 15.62 49.83 3.82
C ALA A 783 16.45 50.14 2.56
N ASN A 784 17.70 49.69 2.50
CA ASN A 784 18.65 49.87 1.39
C ASN A 784 18.98 48.56 0.65
N MET A 785 18.26 47.46 0.91
CA MET A 785 18.36 46.21 0.16
C MET A 785 17.37 46.16 -1.01
N GLY A 786 17.69 45.38 -2.03
CA GLY A 786 16.76 44.86 -3.04
C GLY A 786 16.83 43.33 -3.09
N ASN A 787 15.90 42.71 -3.79
CA ASN A 787 15.77 41.25 -3.88
C ASN A 787 15.90 40.81 -5.35
N VAL A 788 16.80 39.90 -5.65
CA VAL A 788 16.92 39.26 -6.98
C VAL A 788 16.26 37.89 -6.89
N VAL A 789 15.39 37.57 -7.86
CA VAL A 789 14.71 36.27 -7.99
C VAL A 789 14.72 35.81 -9.44
N GLY A 790 14.56 34.52 -9.67
CA GLY A 790 14.39 33.97 -11.01
C GLY A 790 14.26 32.45 -10.97
N THR A 791 14.06 31.87 -12.15
CA THR A 791 14.12 30.42 -12.39
C THR A 791 15.33 30.06 -13.24
N ILE A 792 15.92 28.90 -12.97
CA ILE A 792 17.00 28.30 -13.75
C ILE A 792 16.48 27.00 -14.35
N THR A 793 16.59 26.86 -15.66
CA THR A 793 16.03 25.74 -16.44
C THR A 793 17.01 25.21 -17.47
N ASP A 794 16.82 23.96 -17.89
CA ASP A 794 17.52 23.36 -19.02
C ASP A 794 16.98 23.95 -20.33
N ARG A 795 17.87 24.52 -21.14
CA ARG A 795 17.54 25.09 -22.47
C ARG A 795 16.97 24.06 -23.45
N CYS A 796 17.19 22.77 -23.21
CA CYS A 796 16.72 21.67 -24.06
C CYS A 796 15.34 21.14 -23.66
N THR A 797 15.16 20.76 -22.39
CA THR A 797 13.91 20.14 -21.91
C THR A 797 12.92 21.13 -21.29
N GLY A 798 13.37 22.33 -20.89
CA GLY A 798 12.61 23.26 -20.06
C GLY A 798 12.44 22.81 -18.60
N ALA A 799 13.07 21.70 -18.19
CA ALA A 799 13.05 21.23 -16.82
C ALA A 799 13.75 22.22 -15.86
N PRO A 800 13.35 22.28 -14.57
CA PRO A 800 14.10 23.03 -13.56
C PRO A 800 15.50 22.45 -13.38
N VAL A 801 16.48 23.31 -13.09
CA VAL A 801 17.87 22.91 -12.83
C VAL A 801 18.30 23.45 -11.47
N ARG A 802 18.81 22.55 -10.61
CA ARG A 802 19.56 22.90 -9.40
C ARG A 802 20.93 23.41 -9.83
N ALA A 803 21.19 24.69 -9.59
CA ALA A 803 22.39 25.38 -10.03
C ALA A 803 22.89 26.33 -8.95
N THR A 804 24.20 26.38 -8.79
CA THR A 804 24.87 27.34 -7.92
C THR A 804 24.90 28.72 -8.60
N VAL A 805 24.57 29.74 -7.83
CA VAL A 805 24.50 31.14 -8.25
C VAL A 805 25.50 31.93 -7.42
N HIS A 806 26.72 32.14 -7.95
CA HIS A 806 27.74 32.97 -7.30
C HIS A 806 27.48 34.45 -7.60
N ILE A 807 27.67 35.29 -6.58
CA ILE A 807 27.37 36.74 -6.61
C ILE A 807 28.62 37.52 -6.19
N ALA A 808 29.37 38.01 -7.17
CA ALA A 808 30.65 38.67 -6.92
C ALA A 808 30.46 39.98 -6.15
N GLY A 809 30.97 40.03 -4.92
CA GLY A 809 30.83 41.18 -4.01
C GLY A 809 29.49 41.27 -3.27
N GLY A 810 28.65 40.24 -3.34
CA GLY A 810 27.29 40.22 -2.75
C GLY A 810 27.19 40.19 -1.21
N GLU A 811 28.29 40.41 -0.48
CA GLU A 811 28.39 40.29 0.97
C GLU A 811 27.20 40.94 1.72
N PRO A 812 26.51 40.23 2.63
CA PRO A 812 26.85 38.90 3.21
C PRO A 812 26.42 37.66 2.39
N ILE A 813 25.80 37.81 1.22
CA ILE A 813 25.35 36.69 0.37
C ILE A 813 26.13 36.65 -0.96
N THR A 814 27.26 35.95 -0.92
CA THR A 814 28.14 35.73 -2.09
C THR A 814 27.75 34.53 -2.94
N GLN A 815 26.78 33.71 -2.49
CA GLN A 815 26.29 32.53 -3.20
C GLN A 815 24.85 32.19 -2.78
N THR A 816 24.07 31.62 -3.70
CA THR A 816 22.82 30.90 -3.43
C THR A 816 22.70 29.70 -4.39
N VAL A 817 21.65 28.88 -4.26
CA VAL A 817 21.38 27.72 -5.12
C VAL A 817 19.90 27.77 -5.54
N SER A 818 19.56 27.34 -6.76
CA SER A 818 18.17 27.17 -7.17
C SER A 818 17.54 25.90 -6.58
N ASP A 819 16.27 26.01 -6.16
CA ASP A 819 15.41 24.88 -5.79
C ASP A 819 15.32 23.85 -6.95
N PRO A 820 15.58 22.55 -6.71
CA PRO A 820 15.53 21.52 -7.74
C PRO A 820 14.12 21.31 -8.34
N ALA A 821 13.05 21.57 -7.58
CA ALA A 821 11.68 21.24 -8.01
C ALA A 821 11.05 22.31 -8.93
N SER A 822 11.50 23.57 -8.85
CA SER A 822 10.97 24.70 -9.61
C SER A 822 12.02 25.60 -10.25
N GLY A 823 13.31 25.30 -10.07
CA GLY A 823 14.44 26.07 -10.57
C GLY A 823 14.63 27.42 -9.87
N ARG A 824 13.86 27.72 -8.81
CA ARG A 824 13.79 29.06 -8.23
C ARG A 824 14.99 29.38 -7.35
N TYR A 825 15.61 30.53 -7.60
CA TYR A 825 16.62 31.11 -6.71
C TYR A 825 16.18 32.49 -6.18
N THR A 826 16.76 32.91 -5.06
CA THR A 826 16.49 34.22 -4.45
C THR A 826 17.70 34.72 -3.66
N ALA A 827 18.02 36.01 -3.77
CA ALA A 827 19.10 36.66 -3.03
C ALA A 827 18.74 38.09 -2.64
N TRP A 828 18.94 38.46 -1.37
CA TRP A 828 18.82 39.85 -0.91
C TRP A 828 20.17 40.54 -0.89
N LEU A 829 20.33 41.56 -1.73
CA LEU A 829 21.56 42.30 -1.89
C LEU A 829 21.35 43.76 -1.48
N PHE A 830 22.41 44.43 -1.03
CA PHE A 830 22.36 45.89 -0.90
C PHE A 830 22.24 46.56 -2.28
N ALA A 831 21.76 47.80 -2.31
CA ALA A 831 21.59 48.50 -3.58
C ALA A 831 22.95 48.74 -4.28
N GLY A 832 23.10 48.21 -5.50
CA GLY A 832 24.39 48.14 -6.18
C GLY A 832 24.34 47.45 -7.54
N THR A 833 25.51 47.07 -8.06
CA THR A 833 25.66 46.35 -9.33
C THR A 833 26.59 45.17 -9.11
N TYR A 834 26.15 43.97 -9.49
CA TYR A 834 26.79 42.72 -9.14
C TYR A 834 26.96 41.82 -10.37
N ALA A 835 28.10 41.12 -10.45
CA ALA A 835 28.28 40.06 -11.43
C ALA A 835 27.75 38.73 -10.86
N PHE A 836 26.94 38.04 -11.66
CA PHE A 836 26.33 36.76 -11.33
C PHE A 836 26.92 35.68 -12.23
N SER A 837 27.27 34.52 -11.66
CA SER A 837 27.72 33.33 -12.39
C SER A 837 26.85 32.14 -12.00
N PHE A 838 26.21 31.52 -12.99
CA PHE A 838 25.27 30.40 -12.86
C PHE A 838 25.95 29.12 -13.33
N GLN A 839 26.05 28.11 -12.46
CA GLN A 839 26.85 26.91 -12.69
C GLN A 839 26.09 25.66 -12.20
N ALA A 840 26.09 24.60 -13.00
CA ALA A 840 25.50 23.30 -12.66
C ALA A 840 26.26 22.21 -13.42
N ASP A 841 26.38 21.03 -12.82
CA ASP A 841 27.16 19.93 -13.40
C ASP A 841 26.48 19.38 -14.66
N GLY A 842 27.29 19.12 -15.69
CA GLY A 842 26.79 18.82 -17.03
C GLY A 842 26.22 20.03 -17.80
N TYR A 843 26.38 21.27 -17.31
CA TYR A 843 26.00 22.50 -18.03
C TYR A 843 27.18 23.45 -18.24
N LEU A 844 27.14 24.17 -19.36
CA LEU A 844 28.02 25.31 -19.61
C LEU A 844 27.59 26.49 -18.73
N GLY A 845 28.49 26.95 -17.86
CA GLY A 845 28.24 28.07 -16.95
C GLY A 845 27.94 29.38 -17.69
N GLN A 846 27.00 30.17 -17.14
CA GLN A 846 26.55 31.43 -17.73
C GLN A 846 26.84 32.60 -16.78
N GLU A 847 27.35 33.72 -17.32
CA GLU A 847 27.61 34.94 -16.55
C GLU A 847 26.73 36.12 -17.01
N THR A 848 26.44 37.03 -16.08
CA THR A 848 25.71 38.28 -16.35
C THR A 848 26.08 39.38 -15.34
N THR A 849 25.57 40.59 -15.53
CA THR A 849 25.69 41.70 -14.57
C THR A 849 24.32 42.31 -14.33
N LEU A 850 23.88 42.35 -13.07
CA LEU A 850 22.57 42.86 -12.66
C LEU A 850 22.72 44.13 -11.81
N GLU A 851 21.88 45.13 -12.07
CA GLU A 851 21.67 46.27 -11.17
C GLU A 851 20.54 45.91 -10.19
N VAL A 852 20.76 46.15 -8.90
CA VAL A 852 19.81 45.86 -7.81
C VAL A 852 19.42 47.18 -7.14
N PRO A 853 18.20 47.71 -7.38
CA PRO A 853 17.73 48.94 -6.73
C PRO A 853 17.22 48.68 -5.31
N ALA A 854 17.43 49.64 -4.39
CA ALA A 854 16.84 49.61 -3.06
C ALA A 854 15.30 49.56 -3.14
N GLY A 855 14.68 48.67 -2.35
CA GLY A 855 13.23 48.54 -2.24
C GLY A 855 12.56 47.84 -3.42
N GLN A 856 13.31 47.23 -4.34
CA GLN A 856 12.77 46.61 -5.56
C GLN A 856 13.07 45.11 -5.66
N VAL A 857 12.26 44.41 -6.45
CA VAL A 857 12.48 43.03 -6.87
C VAL A 857 12.97 43.04 -8.32
N VAL A 858 14.09 42.38 -8.57
CA VAL A 858 14.67 42.16 -9.90
C VAL A 858 14.38 40.71 -10.29
N VAL A 859 13.71 40.50 -11.43
CA VAL A 859 13.43 39.15 -11.96
C VAL A 859 14.41 38.86 -13.09
N TYR A 860 15.09 37.70 -13.03
CA TYR A 860 16.04 37.27 -14.05
C TYR A 860 16.03 35.74 -14.21
N ASP A 861 15.32 35.26 -15.23
CA ASP A 861 15.24 33.83 -15.55
C ASP A 861 16.40 33.39 -16.47
N VAL A 862 16.87 32.16 -16.29
CA VAL A 862 18.07 31.59 -16.91
C VAL A 862 17.76 30.25 -17.61
N GLN A 863 18.31 30.06 -18.80
CA GLN A 863 18.28 28.79 -19.53
C GLN A 863 19.71 28.29 -19.74
N LEU A 864 20.18 27.42 -18.85
CA LEU A 864 21.53 26.86 -18.94
C LEU A 864 21.65 25.92 -20.15
N VAL A 865 22.81 25.95 -20.80
CA VAL A 865 23.10 25.12 -21.97
C VAL A 865 23.74 23.81 -21.49
N PRO A 866 23.12 22.63 -21.67
CA PRO A 866 23.73 21.39 -21.24
C PRO A 866 24.94 21.05 -22.14
N ASP A 867 26.04 20.55 -21.56
CA ASP A 867 27.30 20.27 -22.26
C ASP A 867 27.29 18.92 -23.01
N ARG A 868 26.24 18.75 -23.82
CA ARG A 868 25.94 17.59 -24.66
C ARG A 868 25.24 18.08 -25.93
N PRO A 869 25.17 17.28 -27.01
CA PRO A 869 24.31 17.63 -28.14
C PRO A 869 22.84 17.48 -27.76
N CYS A 870 21.96 18.21 -28.46
CA CYS A 870 20.55 18.33 -28.11
C CYS A 870 19.68 18.51 -29.35
N LEU A 871 18.97 17.46 -29.77
CA LEU A 871 18.27 17.36 -31.05
C LEU A 871 16.82 17.88 -30.98
N GLU A 872 16.50 18.83 -31.84
CA GLU A 872 15.13 19.28 -32.13
C GLU A 872 14.93 19.39 -33.66
N VAL A 873 13.68 19.29 -34.12
CA VAL A 873 13.30 19.36 -35.55
C VAL A 873 12.10 20.29 -35.79
N ASP A 874 12.17 21.08 -36.86
CA ASP A 874 11.11 21.99 -37.31
C ASP A 874 10.98 21.97 -38.85
N PRO A 875 9.81 21.65 -39.44
CA PRO A 875 8.55 21.32 -38.78
C PRO A 875 8.53 19.89 -38.22
N THR A 876 7.69 19.67 -37.21
CA THR A 876 7.50 18.35 -36.57
C THR A 876 6.72 17.34 -37.42
N SER A 877 6.23 17.74 -38.61
CA SER A 877 5.62 16.87 -39.63
C SER A 877 5.65 17.55 -41.00
N LEU A 878 5.69 16.75 -42.08
CA LEU A 878 5.76 17.20 -43.47
C LEU A 878 4.59 16.61 -44.28
N GLN A 879 3.98 17.41 -45.17
CA GLN A 879 2.81 16.97 -45.93
C GLN A 879 2.75 17.57 -47.34
N ALA A 880 2.50 16.74 -48.36
CA ALA A 880 2.41 17.15 -49.76
C ALA A 880 1.14 16.62 -50.45
N TRP A 881 0.72 17.32 -51.52
CA TRP A 881 -0.34 16.88 -52.44
C TRP A 881 0.20 16.97 -53.86
N LEU A 882 0.19 15.86 -54.61
CA LEU A 882 0.78 15.76 -55.93
C LEU A 882 -0.15 15.03 -56.91
N THR A 883 -0.13 15.46 -58.18
CA THR A 883 -0.57 14.63 -59.31
C THR A 883 0.48 13.57 -59.65
N ALA A 884 0.10 12.52 -60.38
CA ALA A 884 1.08 11.57 -60.89
C ALA A 884 2.03 12.26 -61.90
N ALA A 885 3.33 12.02 -61.73
CA ALA A 885 4.49 12.70 -62.32
C ALA A 885 4.80 14.14 -61.83
N ASP A 886 4.19 14.62 -60.75
CA ASP A 886 4.63 15.85 -60.06
C ASP A 886 5.64 15.56 -58.92
N GLU A 887 6.39 16.58 -58.53
CA GLU A 887 7.35 16.59 -57.42
C GLU A 887 7.12 17.84 -56.54
N GLN A 888 7.54 17.80 -55.28
CA GLN A 888 7.61 18.98 -54.38
C GLN A 888 8.65 18.77 -53.30
N THR A 889 9.55 19.74 -53.11
CA THR A 889 10.48 19.76 -51.96
C THR A 889 9.98 20.64 -50.81
N GLN A 890 10.44 20.31 -49.60
CA GLN A 890 10.18 21.03 -48.34
C GLN A 890 11.47 21.04 -47.51
N THR A 891 11.63 22.01 -46.61
CA THR A 891 12.81 22.09 -45.74
C THR A 891 12.50 21.53 -44.36
N LEU A 892 13.30 20.58 -43.90
CA LEU A 892 13.38 20.15 -42.51
C LEU A 892 14.59 20.82 -41.84
N THR A 893 14.35 21.58 -40.79
CA THR A 893 15.40 22.23 -40.00
C THR A 893 15.72 21.37 -38.79
N LEU A 894 16.99 20.97 -38.65
CA LEU A 894 17.53 20.35 -37.45
C LEU A 894 18.17 21.44 -36.58
N VAL A 895 17.85 21.48 -35.30
CA VAL A 895 18.35 22.48 -34.34
C VAL A 895 19.19 21.77 -33.29
N ASN A 896 20.36 22.33 -32.95
CA ASN A 896 21.17 21.87 -31.84
C ASN A 896 21.21 22.92 -30.72
N ARG A 897 20.40 22.76 -29.65
CA ARG A 897 20.40 23.73 -28.53
C ARG A 897 21.53 23.52 -27.51
N GLY A 898 22.30 22.45 -27.66
CA GLY A 898 23.28 21.98 -26.68
C GLY A 898 24.70 22.52 -26.90
N GLY A 899 25.58 22.27 -25.93
CA GLY A 899 26.96 22.74 -25.90
C GLY A 899 27.93 21.97 -26.80
N GLN A 900 27.57 20.76 -27.24
CA GLN A 900 28.43 19.88 -28.04
C GLN A 900 27.86 19.62 -29.45
N PRO A 901 28.70 19.23 -30.44
CA PRO A 901 28.26 18.98 -31.81
C PRO A 901 27.28 17.81 -31.95
N LEU A 902 26.12 18.08 -32.54
CA LEU A 902 25.09 17.09 -32.87
C LEU A 902 25.41 16.43 -34.21
N VAL A 903 25.83 15.17 -34.19
CA VAL A 903 25.94 14.33 -35.38
C VAL A 903 24.60 13.67 -35.63
N PHE A 904 24.08 13.75 -36.86
CA PHE A 904 22.78 13.18 -37.23
C PHE A 904 22.88 12.23 -38.43
N GLN A 905 21.95 11.28 -38.47
CA GLN A 905 21.64 10.46 -39.64
C GLN A 905 20.12 10.31 -39.75
N ILE A 906 19.59 10.50 -40.95
CA ILE A 906 18.19 10.28 -41.29
C ILE A 906 18.07 8.93 -41.99
N THR A 907 16.96 8.24 -41.72
CA THR A 907 16.55 7.00 -42.38
C THR A 907 15.04 6.98 -42.54
N GLU A 908 14.55 6.66 -43.72
CA GLU A 908 13.12 6.46 -43.98
C GLU A 908 12.56 5.19 -43.32
N GLN A 909 11.29 5.25 -42.89
CA GLN A 909 10.57 4.12 -42.31
C GLN A 909 9.11 4.06 -42.82
N GLU A 910 8.65 2.87 -43.22
CA GLU A 910 7.24 2.64 -43.61
C GLU A 910 6.31 2.88 -42.41
N GLY A 911 5.22 3.63 -42.62
CA GLY A 911 4.27 3.98 -41.55
C GLY A 911 2.98 3.17 -41.60
N GLU A 912 2.71 2.36 -40.57
CA GLU A 912 1.35 1.90 -40.27
C GLU A 912 0.56 3.00 -39.51
N TRP A 913 -0.70 3.24 -39.89
CA TRP A 913 -1.57 4.20 -39.21
C TRP A 913 -2.94 3.60 -38.87
N ILE A 914 -3.16 3.28 -37.59
CA ILE A 914 -4.41 2.69 -37.09
C ILE A 914 -5.39 3.79 -36.68
N GLY A 915 -6.28 4.19 -37.59
CA GLY A 915 -7.12 5.37 -37.40
C GLY A 915 -8.17 5.27 -36.28
N ARG A 916 -8.12 6.21 -35.32
CA ARG A 916 -9.26 6.62 -34.48
C ARG A 916 -9.33 8.15 -34.33
N SER A 917 -10.44 8.63 -33.76
CA SER A 917 -10.88 10.03 -33.67
C SER A 917 -9.92 10.96 -32.90
N PRO A 918 -9.93 12.28 -33.17
CA PRO A 918 -8.83 13.18 -32.82
C PRO A 918 -8.70 13.50 -31.33
N GLY A 919 -7.45 13.45 -30.84
CA GLY A 919 -7.05 13.79 -29.47
C GLY A 919 -6.05 12.76 -28.95
N HIS A 920 -4.74 13.09 -29.00
CA HIS A 920 -3.59 12.18 -28.83
C HIS A 920 -3.52 11.03 -29.86
N ALA A 921 -2.57 11.14 -30.78
CA ALA A 921 -2.10 10.03 -31.60
C ALA A 921 -0.61 9.84 -31.31
N GLY A 922 -0.23 8.62 -30.92
CA GLY A 922 1.16 8.23 -30.68
C GLY A 922 1.54 7.04 -31.56
N TRP A 923 2.80 6.98 -32.00
CA TRP A 923 3.33 5.85 -32.74
C TRP A 923 3.48 4.63 -31.84
N ILE A 924 3.15 3.43 -32.35
CA ILE A 924 3.45 2.15 -31.71
C ILE A 924 4.48 1.44 -32.58
N ALA A 925 5.72 1.32 -32.10
CA ALA A 925 6.78 0.63 -32.83
C ALA A 925 6.57 -0.89 -32.78
N SER A 926 6.54 -1.55 -33.94
CA SER A 926 6.32 -3.00 -34.05
C SER A 926 7.59 -3.81 -33.81
N GLY A 927 7.90 -4.09 -32.54
CA GLY A 927 8.82 -5.14 -32.11
C GLY A 927 10.32 -4.78 -32.14
N GLN A 928 11.05 -5.26 -31.13
CA GLN A 928 12.51 -5.16 -31.12
C GLN A 928 13.14 -6.14 -32.12
N GLY A 929 13.92 -5.61 -33.06
CA GLY A 929 14.91 -6.35 -33.83
C GLY A 929 16.28 -5.68 -33.67
N THR A 930 17.29 -6.43 -33.23
CA THR A 930 18.66 -5.91 -33.12
C THR A 930 19.28 -5.71 -34.52
N PRO A 931 20.09 -4.66 -34.74
CA PRO A 931 20.57 -4.30 -36.07
C PRO A 931 21.67 -5.26 -36.58
N SER A 932 21.26 -6.35 -37.24
CA SER A 932 22.18 -7.25 -37.92
C SER A 932 22.55 -6.74 -39.33
N SER A 933 23.77 -6.19 -39.45
CA SER A 933 24.58 -6.15 -40.68
C SER A 933 23.89 -5.72 -42.00
N GLY A 934 23.88 -4.41 -42.26
CA GLY A 934 24.23 -3.88 -43.59
C GLY A 934 23.34 -4.26 -44.78
N ILE A 935 22.02 -4.27 -44.62
CA ILE A 935 21.07 -4.23 -45.74
C ILE A 935 20.30 -2.91 -45.65
N PRO A 936 20.17 -2.10 -46.71
CA PRO A 936 19.28 -0.95 -46.71
C PRO A 936 17.84 -1.39 -46.43
N GLN A 937 17.18 -0.75 -45.47
CA GLN A 937 15.73 -0.78 -45.38
C GLN A 937 15.16 -0.17 -46.67
N ALA A 938 13.95 -0.59 -47.07
CA ALA A 938 13.45 -0.27 -48.40
C ALA A 938 13.23 1.25 -48.60
N ASP A 939 14.11 1.83 -49.42
CA ASP A 939 14.00 3.12 -50.11
C ASP A 939 12.53 3.40 -50.48
N ILE A 940 11.90 4.42 -49.87
CA ILE A 940 10.48 4.71 -49.99
C ILE A 940 10.29 5.51 -51.29
N PRO A 941 9.80 4.93 -52.40
CA PRO A 941 10.07 5.52 -53.73
C PRO A 941 9.33 6.82 -54.04
N TRP A 942 8.56 7.36 -53.09
CA TRP A 942 7.82 8.61 -53.17
C TRP A 942 8.34 9.70 -52.22
N LEU A 943 9.41 9.43 -51.48
CA LEU A 943 10.06 10.34 -50.51
C LEU A 943 11.59 10.27 -50.74
N SER A 944 12.34 11.29 -50.32
CA SER A 944 13.82 11.25 -50.27
C SER A 944 14.38 12.51 -49.58
N GLU A 945 15.41 12.37 -48.75
CA GLU A 945 16.09 13.49 -48.08
C GLU A 945 17.55 13.71 -48.51
N GLU A 946 17.96 14.98 -48.70
CA GLU A 946 19.37 15.36 -48.90
C GLU A 946 19.79 16.53 -47.98
N PRO A 947 20.89 16.42 -47.22
CA PRO A 947 21.72 15.23 -47.01
C PRO A 947 21.15 14.29 -45.92
N MET A 948 21.23 12.98 -46.13
CA MET A 948 20.84 11.95 -45.16
C MET A 948 21.70 11.94 -43.87
N SER A 949 22.79 12.69 -43.77
CA SER A 949 23.61 12.78 -42.56
C SER A 949 24.49 14.03 -42.52
N GLY A 950 24.94 14.42 -41.33
CA GLY A 950 25.80 15.58 -41.13
C GLY A 950 26.13 15.88 -39.67
N THR A 951 26.64 17.08 -39.42
CA THR A 951 26.90 17.61 -38.07
C THR A 951 26.34 19.02 -37.96
N VAL A 952 25.52 19.26 -36.92
CA VAL A 952 25.06 20.58 -36.50
C VAL A 952 25.96 21.07 -35.35
N PRO A 953 26.70 22.19 -35.51
CA PRO A 953 27.50 22.73 -34.42
C PRO A 953 26.66 23.11 -33.19
N ALA A 954 27.32 23.33 -32.05
CA ALA A 954 26.65 23.76 -30.82
C ALA A 954 25.94 25.11 -31.00
N GLY A 955 24.65 25.17 -30.67
CA GLY A 955 23.81 26.37 -30.80
C GLY A 955 23.34 26.73 -32.21
N GLU A 956 23.73 25.97 -33.24
CA GLU A 956 23.45 26.24 -34.65
C GLU A 956 22.24 25.44 -35.19
N VAL A 957 21.85 25.75 -36.43
CA VAL A 957 20.81 25.04 -37.19
C VAL A 957 21.36 24.46 -38.49
N PHE A 958 20.73 23.40 -38.98
CA PHE A 958 21.08 22.73 -40.24
C PHE A 958 19.81 22.47 -41.05
N GLN A 959 19.84 22.68 -42.37
CA GLN A 959 18.70 22.48 -43.25
C GLN A 959 18.89 21.23 -44.12
N VAL A 960 17.86 20.39 -44.15
CA VAL A 960 17.73 19.21 -45.01
C VAL A 960 16.59 19.45 -45.99
N GLU A 961 16.81 19.17 -47.27
CA GLU A 961 15.76 19.22 -48.29
C GLU A 961 15.09 17.84 -48.40
N VAL A 962 13.76 17.81 -48.26
CA VAL A 962 12.94 16.60 -48.32
C VAL A 962 12.04 16.70 -49.55
N ALA A 963 12.24 15.81 -50.52
CA ALA A 963 11.44 15.73 -51.74
C ALA A 963 10.31 14.70 -51.61
N PHE A 964 9.13 15.05 -52.14
CA PHE A 964 8.00 14.17 -52.34
C PHE A 964 7.80 13.93 -53.84
N HIS A 965 7.69 12.67 -54.26
CA HIS A 965 7.62 12.24 -55.66
C HIS A 965 6.29 11.52 -55.96
N GLY A 966 5.43 12.12 -56.78
CA GLY A 966 4.22 11.48 -57.26
C GLY A 966 4.54 10.51 -58.41
N LEU A 967 4.80 9.23 -58.14
CA LEU A 967 5.16 8.28 -59.20
C LEU A 967 3.99 7.92 -60.12
N LEU A 968 4.29 7.69 -61.41
CA LEU A 968 3.33 7.20 -62.43
C LEU A 968 2.73 5.81 -62.12
N THR A 969 3.29 5.10 -61.14
CA THR A 969 2.82 3.79 -60.66
C THR A 969 1.87 3.89 -59.47
N MET A 970 1.71 5.07 -58.85
CA MET A 970 0.87 5.25 -57.67
C MET A 970 -0.61 5.42 -58.03
N SER A 971 -1.47 4.87 -57.18
CA SER A 971 -2.91 5.07 -57.23
C SER A 971 -3.31 6.36 -56.51
N LEU A 972 -4.48 6.91 -56.84
CA LEU A 972 -5.10 7.97 -56.03
C LEU A 972 -5.28 7.47 -54.58
N GLY A 973 -4.80 8.24 -53.61
CA GLY A 973 -4.75 7.79 -52.21
C GLY A 973 -3.87 8.64 -51.30
N VAL A 974 -3.68 8.16 -50.07
CA VAL A 974 -2.77 8.75 -49.08
C VAL A 974 -1.68 7.75 -48.77
N TYR A 975 -0.44 8.21 -48.76
CA TYR A 975 0.78 7.46 -48.50
C TYR A 975 1.48 8.06 -47.27
N THR A 976 2.01 7.21 -46.39
CA THR A 976 2.54 7.61 -45.07
C THR A 976 3.88 6.95 -44.77
N ALA A 977 4.82 7.76 -44.30
CA ALA A 977 6.17 7.36 -43.90
C ALA A 977 6.61 8.16 -42.66
N GLY A 978 7.75 7.79 -42.08
CA GLY A 978 8.46 8.60 -41.10
C GLY A 978 9.92 8.80 -41.50
N LEU A 979 10.39 10.05 -41.47
CA LEU A 979 11.83 10.34 -41.49
C LEU A 979 12.35 10.18 -40.07
N ARG A 980 13.07 9.09 -39.79
CA ARG A 980 13.72 8.86 -38.52
C ARG A 980 15.06 9.58 -38.49
N VAL A 981 15.09 10.76 -37.86
CA VAL A 981 16.30 11.53 -37.56
C VAL A 981 16.92 10.96 -36.28
N ALA A 982 17.94 10.13 -36.41
CA ALA A 982 18.76 9.67 -35.30
C ALA A 982 19.96 10.60 -35.06
N GLY A 983 20.45 10.67 -33.82
CA GLY A 983 21.62 11.48 -33.50
C GLY A 983 22.42 10.98 -32.29
N ASN A 984 23.45 11.72 -31.92
CA ASN A 984 24.29 11.47 -30.74
C ASN A 984 23.80 12.19 -29.46
N ASP A 985 22.57 12.72 -29.45
CA ASP A 985 21.91 13.21 -28.24
C ASP A 985 21.63 12.02 -27.30
N PRO A 986 22.21 11.98 -26.08
CA PRO A 986 22.02 10.86 -25.15
C PRO A 986 20.61 10.81 -24.54
N VAL A 987 19.84 11.91 -24.61
CA VAL A 987 18.45 11.97 -24.13
C VAL A 987 17.47 11.71 -25.28
N VAL A 988 17.74 12.25 -26.48
CA VAL A 988 16.89 12.12 -27.67
C VAL A 988 17.58 11.32 -28.78
N GLY A 989 17.75 10.02 -28.55
CA GLY A 989 18.46 9.13 -29.49
C GLY A 989 17.87 9.05 -30.91
N TYR A 990 16.60 9.40 -31.10
CA TYR A 990 16.01 9.74 -32.40
C TYR A 990 14.67 10.47 -32.28
N ILE A 991 14.31 11.23 -33.31
CA ILE A 991 12.97 11.77 -33.57
C ILE A 991 12.43 11.17 -34.87
N VAL A 992 11.12 10.90 -34.95
CA VAL A 992 10.45 10.50 -36.21
C VAL A 992 9.55 11.64 -36.67
N VAL A 993 9.90 12.27 -37.79
CA VAL A 993 9.08 13.30 -38.45
C VAL A 993 8.09 12.58 -39.39
N PRO A 994 6.76 12.66 -39.16
CA PRO A 994 5.78 12.04 -40.06
C PRO A 994 5.79 12.74 -41.42
N ALA A 995 5.83 11.95 -42.50
CA ALA A 995 5.72 12.41 -43.87
C ALA A 995 4.44 11.85 -44.52
N VAL A 996 3.60 12.72 -45.10
CA VAL A 996 2.30 12.34 -45.66
C VAL A 996 2.13 12.86 -47.09
N LEU A 997 1.94 11.97 -48.06
CA LEU A 997 1.72 12.30 -49.46
C LEU A 997 0.31 11.94 -49.92
N HIS A 998 -0.40 12.91 -50.48
CA HIS A 998 -1.69 12.73 -51.12
C HIS A 998 -1.53 12.70 -52.64
N ILE A 999 -1.81 11.55 -53.26
CA ILE A 999 -1.87 11.43 -54.72
C ILE A 999 -3.30 11.75 -55.19
N VAL A 1000 -3.44 12.82 -55.98
CA VAL A 1000 -4.73 13.40 -56.37
C VAL A 1000 -4.92 13.41 -57.89
N GLU A 1001 -6.17 13.39 -58.36
CA GLU A 1001 -6.50 13.34 -59.80
C GLU A 1001 -6.16 14.65 -60.52
N ALA A 1002 -6.40 15.79 -59.85
CA ALA A 1002 -6.03 17.12 -60.30
C ALA A 1002 -5.97 18.08 -59.09
N TYR A 1003 -5.15 19.13 -59.20
CA TYR A 1003 -5.22 20.27 -58.30
C TYR A 1003 -6.56 21.01 -58.47
N GLN A 1004 -7.07 21.56 -57.37
CA GLN A 1004 -8.31 22.32 -57.35
C GLN A 1004 -8.02 23.67 -56.69
N ALA A 1005 -8.50 24.76 -57.30
CA ALA A 1005 -8.47 26.06 -56.63
C ALA A 1005 -9.41 26.05 -55.41
N PRO A 1006 -9.11 26.82 -54.35
CA PRO A 1006 -10.14 27.20 -53.38
C PRO A 1006 -11.31 27.86 -54.12
N THR A 1007 -12.54 27.71 -53.66
CA THR A 1007 -13.68 28.49 -54.19
C THR A 1007 -13.87 29.71 -53.30
N ALA A 1008 -13.44 30.88 -53.79
CA ALA A 1008 -13.38 32.10 -53.00
C ALA A 1008 -14.79 32.61 -52.63
N GLY A 1009 -14.95 33.16 -51.43
CA GLY A 1009 -16.23 33.72 -50.99
C GLY A 1009 -16.14 34.48 -49.67
N PHE A 1010 -17.00 35.48 -49.48
CA PHE A 1010 -17.18 36.16 -48.20
C PHE A 1010 -18.58 36.77 -48.04
N VAL A 1011 -18.92 37.08 -46.79
CA VAL A 1011 -20.04 37.96 -46.40
C VAL A 1011 -19.52 39.13 -45.56
N SER A 1012 -20.33 40.16 -45.35
CA SER A 1012 -19.98 41.36 -44.57
C SER A 1012 -21.21 42.02 -43.97
N ASP A 1013 -21.01 42.90 -42.98
CA ASP A 1013 -22.07 43.68 -42.29
C ASP A 1013 -22.71 44.79 -43.17
N SER A 1014 -22.47 44.78 -44.48
CA SER A 1014 -22.94 45.80 -45.41
C SER A 1014 -24.48 45.87 -45.46
N PRO A 1015 -25.11 47.05 -45.22
CA PRO A 1015 -24.51 48.39 -45.15
C PRO A 1015 -24.14 48.88 -43.74
N VAL A 1016 -22.94 49.45 -43.59
CA VAL A 1016 -22.49 50.17 -42.37
C VAL A 1016 -22.49 51.69 -42.58
N VAL A 1017 -22.18 52.48 -41.55
CA VAL A 1017 -21.99 53.94 -41.64
C VAL A 1017 -20.49 54.26 -41.77
N ALA A 1018 -20.11 55.26 -42.57
CA ALA A 1018 -18.71 55.68 -42.71
C ALA A 1018 -18.05 55.94 -41.35
N GLY A 1019 -16.80 55.49 -41.17
CA GLY A 1019 -16.08 55.55 -39.90
C GLY A 1019 -16.48 54.52 -38.83
N GLN A 1020 -17.50 53.68 -39.07
CA GLN A 1020 -17.71 52.44 -38.30
C GLN A 1020 -16.89 51.29 -38.93
N PRO A 1021 -16.50 50.27 -38.15
CA PRO A 1021 -15.92 49.05 -38.71
C PRO A 1021 -16.90 48.31 -39.61
N MET A 1022 -16.38 47.75 -40.69
CA MET A 1022 -16.99 46.70 -41.50
C MET A 1022 -16.23 45.41 -41.22
N HIS A 1023 -16.90 44.40 -40.65
CA HIS A 1023 -16.31 43.06 -40.51
C HIS A 1023 -16.57 42.26 -41.77
N PHE A 1024 -15.60 41.43 -42.16
CA PHE A 1024 -15.70 40.49 -43.27
C PHE A 1024 -15.56 39.06 -42.73
N THR A 1025 -16.54 38.21 -43.04
CA THR A 1025 -16.49 36.78 -42.73
C THR A 1025 -16.21 36.01 -44.00
N ASN A 1026 -15.08 35.32 -44.02
CA ASN A 1026 -14.63 34.50 -45.13
C ASN A 1026 -15.44 33.20 -45.19
N THR A 1027 -15.93 32.87 -46.38
CA THR A 1027 -16.73 31.68 -46.67
C THR A 1027 -16.11 30.87 -47.80
N THR A 1028 -14.80 31.01 -48.00
CA THR A 1028 -14.03 30.26 -49.00
C THR A 1028 -14.09 28.77 -48.69
N VAL A 1029 -14.36 27.95 -49.72
CA VAL A 1029 -14.22 26.49 -49.62
C VAL A 1029 -12.79 26.11 -50.00
N PRO A 1030 -12.02 25.41 -49.14
CA PRO A 1030 -10.67 24.96 -49.47
C PRO A 1030 -10.57 24.13 -50.76
N GLY A 1031 -9.43 24.25 -51.45
CA GLY A 1031 -9.13 23.52 -52.67
C GLY A 1031 -8.34 22.23 -52.43
N ILE A 1032 -7.53 21.85 -53.42
CA ILE A 1032 -6.52 20.79 -53.34
C ILE A 1032 -5.21 21.37 -53.91
N PRO A 1033 -4.17 21.65 -53.09
CA PRO A 1033 -4.08 21.50 -51.63
C PRO A 1033 -5.16 22.27 -50.83
N PRO A 1034 -5.48 21.84 -49.59
CA PRO A 1034 -6.50 22.49 -48.76
C PRO A 1034 -5.98 23.75 -48.05
N GLU A 1035 -4.68 23.84 -47.74
CA GLU A 1035 -4.10 25.02 -47.11
C GLU A 1035 -4.26 26.23 -48.04
N THR A 1036 -4.89 27.29 -47.53
CA THR A 1036 -5.36 28.42 -48.33
C THR A 1036 -4.98 29.74 -47.66
N TRP A 1037 -4.23 30.58 -48.38
CA TRP A 1037 -3.90 31.96 -48.02
C TRP A 1037 -4.86 32.94 -48.71
N TYR A 1038 -4.97 34.15 -48.13
CA TYR A 1038 -5.97 35.14 -48.51
C TYR A 1038 -5.33 36.48 -48.83
N THR A 1039 -5.90 37.21 -49.78
CA THR A 1039 -5.55 38.60 -50.08
C THR A 1039 -6.81 39.40 -50.36
N TRP A 1040 -7.08 40.36 -49.49
CA TRP A 1040 -8.22 41.26 -49.58
C TRP A 1040 -7.81 42.58 -50.24
N GLN A 1041 -8.70 43.15 -51.03
CA GLN A 1041 -8.68 44.55 -51.45
C GLN A 1041 -10.05 45.15 -51.17
N PHE A 1042 -10.12 46.22 -50.39
CA PHE A 1042 -11.39 46.77 -49.89
C PHE A 1042 -12.06 47.78 -50.84
N GLY A 1043 -11.43 48.07 -51.99
CA GLY A 1043 -11.97 48.92 -53.04
C GLY A 1043 -11.74 50.43 -52.86
N ASP A 1044 -11.09 50.83 -51.76
CA ASP A 1044 -10.73 52.22 -51.43
C ASP A 1044 -9.21 52.50 -51.47
N GLY A 1045 -8.40 51.46 -51.76
CA GLY A 1045 -6.94 51.52 -51.81
C GLY A 1045 -6.25 50.72 -50.70
N PHE A 1046 -6.99 50.16 -49.74
CA PHE A 1046 -6.47 49.33 -48.66
C PHE A 1046 -6.78 47.84 -48.86
N GLY A 1047 -6.08 46.97 -48.12
CA GLY A 1047 -6.21 45.51 -48.18
C GLY A 1047 -5.67 44.83 -46.90
N SER A 1048 -5.84 43.52 -46.79
CA SER A 1048 -5.39 42.68 -45.65
C SER A 1048 -5.01 41.28 -46.13
N GLY A 1049 -4.21 40.55 -45.33
CA GLY A 1049 -3.93 39.12 -45.50
C GLY A 1049 -4.61 38.22 -44.45
N GLU A 1050 -5.40 38.80 -43.54
CA GLU A 1050 -6.07 38.08 -42.46
C GLU A 1050 -7.21 37.18 -42.99
N THR A 1051 -7.49 36.07 -42.28
CA THR A 1051 -8.60 35.18 -42.65
C THR A 1051 -9.96 35.86 -42.57
N ASN A 1052 -10.21 36.72 -41.57
CA ASN A 1052 -11.48 37.44 -41.36
C ASN A 1052 -11.19 38.90 -40.92
N PRO A 1053 -10.90 39.82 -41.85
CA PRO A 1053 -10.43 41.17 -41.53
C PRO A 1053 -11.57 42.10 -41.09
N THR A 1054 -11.17 43.18 -40.40
CA THR A 1054 -12.03 44.33 -40.10
C THR A 1054 -11.46 45.58 -40.75
N HIS A 1055 -12.28 46.36 -41.47
CA HIS A 1055 -11.84 47.55 -42.19
C HIS A 1055 -12.68 48.79 -41.89
N TRP A 1056 -12.08 49.98 -41.99
CA TRP A 1056 -12.72 51.28 -41.68
C TRP A 1056 -12.74 52.19 -42.91
N TYR A 1057 -13.90 52.29 -43.55
CA TYR A 1057 -14.10 53.19 -44.68
C TYR A 1057 -14.22 54.65 -44.23
N ALA A 1058 -13.25 55.48 -44.63
CA ALA A 1058 -13.26 56.92 -44.36
C ALA A 1058 -14.29 57.70 -45.22
N GLY A 1059 -14.64 57.18 -46.40
CA GLY A 1059 -15.66 57.73 -47.29
C GLY A 1059 -16.98 56.95 -47.24
N TRP A 1060 -18.08 57.60 -47.58
CA TRP A 1060 -19.36 56.95 -47.86
C TRP A 1060 -19.50 56.71 -49.38
N GLY A 1061 -20.18 55.63 -49.77
CA GLY A 1061 -20.31 55.21 -51.17
C GLY A 1061 -20.54 53.71 -51.32
N THR A 1062 -20.30 53.22 -52.53
CA THR A 1062 -20.24 51.78 -52.84
C THR A 1062 -18.81 51.42 -53.17
N PHE A 1063 -18.26 50.42 -52.48
CA PHE A 1063 -16.90 49.92 -52.70
C PHE A 1063 -16.96 48.47 -53.21
N THR A 1064 -16.14 48.13 -54.19
CA THR A 1064 -16.00 46.74 -54.65
C THR A 1064 -14.90 46.07 -53.86
N VAL A 1065 -15.27 45.16 -52.97
CA VAL A 1065 -14.33 44.35 -52.20
C VAL A 1065 -14.02 43.08 -52.98
N THR A 1066 -12.75 42.74 -53.09
CA THR A 1066 -12.31 41.48 -53.70
C THR A 1066 -11.50 40.66 -52.71
N LEU A 1067 -11.89 39.40 -52.56
CA LEU A 1067 -11.10 38.37 -51.91
C LEU A 1067 -10.45 37.50 -52.99
N GLU A 1068 -9.13 37.49 -53.04
CA GLU A 1068 -8.35 36.46 -53.70
C GLU A 1068 -8.00 35.39 -52.67
N ALA A 1069 -8.34 34.13 -52.97
CA ALA A 1069 -8.04 32.99 -52.12
C ALA A 1069 -7.26 31.95 -52.94
N CYS A 1070 -6.13 31.52 -52.41
CA CYS A 1070 -5.16 30.72 -53.15
C CYS A 1070 -4.59 29.62 -52.25
N ASN A 1071 -4.37 28.44 -52.80
CA ASN A 1071 -3.52 27.43 -52.18
C ASN A 1071 -2.11 27.48 -52.78
N ALA A 1072 -1.25 26.51 -52.45
CA ALA A 1072 0.11 26.43 -52.98
C ALA A 1072 0.22 26.17 -54.51
N ARG A 1073 -0.89 25.96 -55.23
CA ARG A 1073 -0.91 25.63 -56.67
C ARG A 1073 -1.83 26.51 -57.51
N LEU A 1074 -2.98 26.96 -56.99
CA LEU A 1074 -4.06 27.61 -57.73
C LEU A 1074 -4.80 28.69 -56.90
N CYS A 1075 -5.42 29.65 -57.60
CA CYS A 1075 -6.15 30.79 -57.03
C CYS A 1075 -7.57 30.91 -57.61
N ASP A 1076 -8.48 31.45 -56.81
CA ASP A 1076 -9.79 31.98 -57.23
C ASP A 1076 -10.02 33.38 -56.67
N ARG A 1077 -10.95 34.14 -57.26
CA ARG A 1077 -11.23 35.55 -56.92
C ARG A 1077 -12.72 35.82 -56.86
N TYR A 1078 -13.20 36.14 -55.66
CA TYR A 1078 -14.58 36.56 -55.43
C TYR A 1078 -14.68 38.06 -55.20
N ALA A 1079 -15.69 38.70 -55.81
CA ALA A 1079 -15.89 40.15 -55.74
C ALA A 1079 -17.35 40.49 -55.38
N ALA A 1080 -17.54 41.32 -54.35
CA ALA A 1080 -18.86 41.80 -53.93
C ALA A 1080 -18.84 43.31 -53.64
N ALA A 1081 -19.95 43.98 -53.92
CA ALA A 1081 -20.11 45.40 -53.66
C ALA A 1081 -20.65 45.62 -52.23
N VAL A 1082 -19.90 46.34 -51.41
CA VAL A 1082 -20.31 46.75 -50.06
C VAL A 1082 -20.73 48.22 -50.04
N TRP A 1083 -21.66 48.57 -49.17
CA TRP A 1083 -22.27 49.89 -49.10
C TRP A 1083 -21.94 50.57 -47.77
N VAL A 1084 -21.46 51.81 -47.86
CA VAL A 1084 -21.10 52.63 -46.69
C VAL A 1084 -21.94 53.89 -46.72
N LEU A 1085 -22.82 54.03 -45.73
CA LEU A 1085 -23.80 55.10 -45.64
C LEU A 1085 -23.17 56.38 -45.07
N PRO A 1086 -23.60 57.58 -45.54
CA PRO A 1086 -23.19 58.84 -44.93
C PRO A 1086 -23.73 58.97 -43.51
N HIS A 1087 -22.96 59.65 -42.65
CA HIS A 1087 -23.40 60.06 -41.31
C HIS A 1087 -24.73 60.84 -41.39
N ARG A 1088 -25.78 60.34 -40.73
CA ARG A 1088 -27.03 61.09 -40.55
C ARG A 1088 -26.86 62.18 -39.48
N LEU A 1089 -26.45 63.36 -39.91
CA LEU A 1089 -26.46 64.58 -39.10
C LEU A 1089 -27.90 64.97 -38.69
N TYR A 1090 -28.33 64.49 -37.52
CA TYR A 1090 -29.49 65.06 -36.82
C TYR A 1090 -29.11 66.42 -36.24
N LEU A 1091 -29.32 67.48 -37.04
CA LEU A 1091 -29.34 68.85 -36.54
C LEU A 1091 -30.57 69.04 -35.61
N PRO A 1092 -30.41 69.32 -34.31
CA PRO A 1092 -31.54 69.70 -33.47
C PRO A 1092 -32.06 71.07 -33.93
N LEU A 1093 -33.31 71.11 -34.38
CA LEU A 1093 -33.96 72.35 -34.83
C LEU A 1093 -34.27 73.25 -33.61
N VAL A 1094 -33.32 74.09 -33.22
CA VAL A 1094 -33.50 75.08 -32.13
C VAL A 1094 -34.44 76.20 -32.59
N LEU A 1095 -35.75 75.92 -32.54
CA LEU A 1095 -36.79 76.94 -32.61
C LEU A 1095 -36.68 77.85 -31.37
N ARG A 1096 -36.16 79.07 -31.55
CA ARG A 1096 -36.26 80.12 -30.54
C ARG A 1096 -37.71 80.60 -30.44
N THR A 1097 -38.49 80.04 -29.51
CA THR A 1097 -39.68 80.71 -28.99
C THR A 1097 -39.27 81.77 -27.97
N GLN A 1098 -39.83 82.97 -28.07
CA GLN A 1098 -39.57 84.07 -27.16
C GLN A 1098 -40.52 84.04 -25.95
N ASP A 1099 -40.20 84.87 -24.94
CA ASP A 1099 -41.12 85.44 -23.94
C ASP A 1099 -41.65 84.59 -22.76
N ALA A 1100 -40.82 84.53 -21.72
CA ALA A 1100 -41.03 85.25 -20.43
C ALA A 1100 -41.89 84.68 -19.27
N LYS A 1101 -41.43 85.02 -18.05
CA LYS A 1101 -41.99 84.81 -16.68
C LYS A 1101 -41.86 83.36 -16.17
N GLY A 1102 -41.36 83.07 -14.96
CA GLY A 1102 -41.03 83.91 -13.79
C GLY A 1102 -42.17 83.96 -12.75
N PRO A 1103 -41.91 84.08 -11.44
CA PRO A 1103 -40.62 84.38 -10.79
C PRO A 1103 -39.73 83.16 -10.52
#